data_AF-A0A3C0WE00-F1
#
_entry.id   AF-A0A3C0WE00-F1
#
_cell.length_a   1.000
_cell.length_b   1.000
_cell.length_c   1.000
_cell.angle_alpha   90.00
_cell.angle_beta   90.00
_cell.angle_gamma   90.00
#
_symmetry.space_group_name_H-M   'P 1'
#
loop_
_entity.id
_entity.type
_entity.pdbx_description
1 polymer ?
#
loop_
_entity_poly.entity_id
_entity_poly.type
_entity_poly.pdbx_seq_one_letter_code
_entity_poly.pdbx_strand_id
1 'polypeptide(L)'
;MYYNINLTPPAMTHWTTTAMTHRIALLICGVLYTTCAFGETRTATPVSDITVQPGFKVELLRSAQDGESSWISMSFDNKGNIILGLDDVGVGHLDISTEGDEIPFKRINNSFKHCRGVLYAHESIYVSATNSQGFYRLQDTTGDGTFDKEELLLPLEYKSRFGHGMNQITLGPDNQIYLICGNDVVMPAEIAKTSTYRNAQKDWLLPNPHDAGHDDRVGYILRMDPEGKSFHVIAGGLRNQVDLAFNADKEMFTFDADMEWDVGQPWYRPTRINHIVPGGEYGWRWGTGKWPTYYPDSLPSTLDLGLGSPTGLVSGHTLDWPKRFQQGMYAADWQNGRILLVDLIPVGASYGGEYELFLEGAPLNICDMEVGADGNLYFITGGRGSQSGLYRVTVDPSTEPTSIGPKIHRTSVFIGKHERNRRQLYDSYQERVGSTSDLEAWPVLGRDDRWLRFSAMKAVERQPFEYWQDKVLDDDNPLRCGTGLIALCRVGVPEHQPHVFYALQRFDLTKLPLKQQLIMLRAYQLCFIRLGKPSDKQTEFAIAAISPLFPSKHESINHMAGELLVYLKMPGIVESSIPLLNEVSTQYQQLRIARMLMHVQEGWTDNSKAAFLNWLLRSRAMIGGHQLRERLTNIRADFYEILTDDDKSAHAELIEKIDQPIESGDLTTNRPFVQQWKMGDLIKDISVFSS
;
A
#
# COMPACT_ATOMS: atom_id res chain seq x y z
N MET A 1 -7.86 -26.12 -7.20
CA MET A 1 -7.73 -26.81 -8.50
C MET A 1 -6.45 -26.33 -9.18
N TYR A 2 -5.41 -27.16 -9.22
CA TYR A 2 -4.30 -27.03 -10.16
C TYR A 2 -3.93 -28.45 -10.63
N TYR A 3 -3.73 -28.58 -11.93
CA TYR A 3 -3.65 -29.83 -12.67
C TYR A 3 -2.35 -30.61 -12.44
N ASN A 4 -2.51 -31.94 -12.48
CA ASN A 4 -1.50 -32.96 -12.74
C ASN A 4 -0.65 -32.64 -13.99
N ILE A 5 0.67 -32.74 -13.85
CA ILE A 5 1.55 -33.17 -14.95
C ILE A 5 2.51 -34.22 -14.41
N ASN A 6 2.37 -35.43 -14.94
CA ASN A 6 3.29 -36.55 -14.77
C ASN A 6 4.63 -36.23 -15.43
N LEU A 7 5.74 -36.37 -14.69
CA LEU A 7 7.06 -36.57 -15.26
C LEU A 7 7.74 -37.73 -14.53
N THR A 8 7.98 -38.81 -15.27
CA THR A 8 8.82 -39.95 -14.90
C THR A 8 10.28 -39.51 -14.72
N PRO A 9 11.04 -40.09 -13.76
CA PRO A 9 12.42 -39.70 -13.51
C PRO A 9 13.40 -40.47 -14.42
N PRO A 10 14.53 -39.86 -14.85
CA PRO A 10 15.65 -40.61 -15.39
C PRO A 10 16.66 -41.05 -14.32
N ALA A 11 17.35 -42.11 -14.69
CA ALA A 11 18.30 -42.94 -13.97
C ALA A 11 19.34 -42.27 -13.04
N MET A 12 19.64 -43.01 -11.96
CA MET A 12 20.78 -42.84 -11.06
C MET A 12 22.13 -42.89 -11.78
N THR A 13 23.07 -42.04 -11.35
CA THR A 13 24.49 -42.41 -11.21
C THR A 13 25.09 -41.72 -9.99
N HIS A 14 25.82 -42.51 -9.20
CA HIS A 14 26.37 -42.21 -7.88
C HIS A 14 27.67 -41.40 -7.92
N TRP A 15 27.83 -40.45 -7.00
CA TRP A 15 29.11 -40.17 -6.33
C TRP A 15 28.89 -39.84 -4.84
N THR A 16 29.60 -40.61 -4.02
CA THR A 16 29.81 -40.64 -2.57
C THR A 16 30.52 -39.35 -2.07
N THR A 17 30.53 -38.88 -0.81
CA THR A 17 30.37 -39.50 0.52
C THR A 17 30.42 -38.39 1.61
N THR A 18 29.85 -38.68 2.79
CA THR A 18 30.20 -38.11 4.13
C THR A 18 29.62 -36.77 4.62
N ALA A 19 28.34 -36.46 4.34
CA ALA A 19 27.58 -35.48 5.16
C ALA A 19 26.12 -35.91 5.44
N MET A 20 25.76 -37.16 5.14
CA MET A 20 24.37 -37.63 5.10
C MET A 20 24.01 -38.63 6.20
N THR A 21 24.90 -38.88 7.17
CA THR A 21 24.66 -39.86 8.23
C THR A 21 24.12 -39.27 9.55
N HIS A 22 24.07 -37.94 9.70
CA HIS A 22 23.40 -37.29 10.84
C HIS A 22 21.97 -36.78 10.56
N ARG A 23 21.52 -36.81 9.30
CA ARG A 23 20.14 -36.40 8.93
C ARG A 23 19.17 -37.55 8.69
N ILE A 24 19.64 -38.80 8.68
CA ILE A 24 18.78 -39.99 8.50
C ILE A 24 18.44 -40.66 9.85
N ALA A 25 19.20 -40.38 10.93
CA ALA A 25 18.86 -40.86 12.28
C ALA A 25 17.67 -40.11 12.92
N LEU A 26 17.39 -38.87 12.51
CA LEU A 26 16.19 -38.12 12.94
C LEU A 26 14.94 -38.49 12.14
N LEU A 27 15.08 -39.17 11.00
CA LEU A 27 13.95 -39.59 10.16
C LEU A 27 13.42 -41.00 10.49
N ILE A 28 14.16 -41.80 11.27
CA ILE A 28 13.79 -43.20 11.58
C ILE A 28 13.33 -43.36 13.05
N CYS A 29 13.54 -42.39 13.94
CA CYS A 29 12.83 -42.33 15.23
C CYS A 29 11.37 -41.83 15.12
N GLY A 30 10.95 -41.37 13.94
CA GLY A 30 9.58 -40.86 13.70
C GLY A 30 8.53 -41.91 13.30
N VAL A 31 8.89 -43.21 13.19
CA VAL A 31 7.97 -44.22 12.62
C VAL A 31 7.61 -45.37 13.58
N LEU A 32 8.06 -45.35 14.84
CA LEU A 32 7.70 -46.39 15.84
C LEU A 32 7.31 -45.86 17.22
N TYR A 33 6.47 -44.82 17.25
CA TYR A 33 5.60 -44.49 18.40
C TYR A 33 4.16 -44.25 17.92
N THR A 34 3.59 -45.23 17.22
CA THR A 34 2.13 -45.37 17.08
C THR A 34 1.64 -46.38 18.11
N THR A 35 1.55 -45.95 19.37
CA THR A 35 0.55 -46.45 20.32
C THR A 35 0.35 -45.37 21.40
N CYS A 36 -0.89 -44.90 21.52
CA CYS A 36 -1.37 -43.87 22.46
C CYS A 36 -0.87 -42.44 22.21
N ALA A 37 -1.16 -41.88 21.02
CA ALA A 37 -1.40 -40.45 20.93
C ALA A 37 -2.73 -40.16 21.65
N PHE A 38 -2.67 -39.80 22.93
CA PHE A 38 -3.70 -38.94 23.49
C PHE A 38 -3.77 -37.72 22.56
N GLY A 39 -4.95 -37.40 22.03
CA GLY A 39 -5.11 -36.26 21.14
C GLY A 39 -4.54 -35.02 21.84
N GLU A 40 -3.43 -34.49 21.34
CA GLU A 40 -2.96 -33.18 21.76
C GLU A 40 -4.11 -32.22 21.48
N THR A 41 -4.64 -31.62 22.54
CA THR A 41 -5.62 -30.56 22.44
C THR A 41 -5.01 -29.48 21.55
N ARG A 42 -5.69 -29.20 20.43
CA ARG A 42 -5.35 -28.10 19.53
C ARG A 42 -5.45 -26.78 20.29
N THR A 43 -4.32 -26.39 20.87
CA THR A 43 -4.18 -25.19 21.69
C THR A 43 -3.51 -24.11 20.85
N ALA A 44 -4.05 -22.90 20.91
CA ALA A 44 -3.42 -21.74 20.32
C ALA A 44 -2.09 -21.42 21.02
N THR A 45 -1.29 -20.55 20.42
CA THR A 45 0.01 -20.12 20.95
C THR A 45 -0.06 -19.84 22.46
N PRO A 46 0.72 -20.56 23.27
CA PRO A 46 0.76 -20.34 24.72
C PRO A 46 1.20 -18.90 25.03
N VAL A 47 0.63 -18.30 26.07
CA VAL A 47 1.01 -16.95 26.54
C VAL A 47 2.50 -16.86 26.89
N SER A 48 3.13 -17.98 27.30
CA SER A 48 4.57 -18.04 27.58
C SER A 48 5.45 -17.73 26.38
N ASP A 49 4.91 -17.86 25.17
CA ASP A 49 5.62 -17.63 23.92
C ASP A 49 5.33 -16.24 23.33
N ILE A 50 4.60 -15.40 24.09
CA ILE A 50 4.24 -14.04 23.73
C ILE A 50 5.01 -13.07 24.62
N THR A 51 5.77 -12.18 24.00
CA THR A 51 6.40 -11.04 24.69
C THR A 51 5.55 -9.80 24.42
N VAL A 52 5.22 -9.06 25.49
CA VAL A 52 4.46 -7.81 25.43
C VAL A 52 5.24 -6.70 26.10
N GLN A 53 4.95 -5.46 25.71
CA GLN A 53 5.50 -4.25 26.34
C GLN A 53 5.30 -4.31 27.88
N PRO A 54 6.34 -3.99 28.69
CA PRO A 54 6.24 -4.01 30.14
C PRO A 54 5.05 -3.21 30.67
N GLY A 55 4.38 -3.67 31.71
CA GLY A 55 3.15 -3.04 32.23
C GLY A 55 1.87 -3.48 31.54
N PHE A 56 1.95 -4.52 30.71
CA PHE A 56 0.81 -5.23 30.15
C PHE A 56 0.90 -6.73 30.40
N LYS A 57 -0.25 -7.39 30.43
CA LYS A 57 -0.38 -8.85 30.47
C LYS A 57 -1.27 -9.32 29.33
N VAL A 58 -0.95 -10.49 28.79
CA VAL A 58 -1.73 -11.19 27.77
C VAL A 58 -2.38 -12.42 28.41
N GLU A 59 -3.66 -12.64 28.12
CA GLU A 59 -4.42 -13.81 28.58
C GLU A 59 -4.98 -14.54 27.36
N LEU A 60 -4.73 -15.85 27.24
CA LEU A 60 -5.42 -16.71 26.28
C LEU A 60 -6.78 -17.08 26.86
N LEU A 61 -7.85 -16.59 26.24
CA LEU A 61 -9.23 -16.81 26.69
C LEU A 61 -9.83 -18.10 26.15
N ARG A 62 -9.56 -18.42 24.86
CA ARG A 62 -10.08 -19.63 24.21
C ARG A 62 -9.21 -20.03 23.03
N SER A 63 -9.07 -21.34 22.81
CA SER A 63 -8.59 -21.89 21.54
C SER A 63 -9.76 -22.45 20.74
N ALA A 64 -9.73 -22.28 19.41
CA ALA A 64 -10.73 -22.87 18.53
C ALA A 64 -10.74 -24.40 18.64
N GLN A 65 -11.93 -24.98 18.70
CA GLN A 65 -12.15 -26.43 18.77
C GLN A 65 -12.41 -27.02 17.39
N ASP A 66 -12.44 -28.36 17.31
CA ASP A 66 -12.76 -29.06 16.08
C ASP A 66 -14.14 -28.64 15.53
N GLY A 67 -14.18 -28.28 14.24
CA GLY A 67 -15.39 -27.80 13.57
C GLY A 67 -15.66 -26.29 13.72
N GLU A 68 -14.83 -25.53 14.43
CA GLU A 68 -14.98 -24.07 14.58
C GLU A 68 -14.28 -23.26 13.46
N SER A 69 -13.57 -23.92 12.54
CA SER A 69 -12.74 -23.31 11.49
C SER A 69 -11.59 -22.45 12.05
N SER A 70 -10.86 -21.79 11.16
CA SER A 70 -9.92 -20.73 11.52
C SER A 70 -10.64 -19.39 11.52
N TRP A 71 -10.33 -18.53 12.49
CA TRP A 71 -10.95 -17.23 12.70
C TRP A 71 -10.12 -16.15 12.00
N ILE A 72 -10.77 -15.28 11.22
CA ILE A 72 -10.07 -14.32 10.35
C ILE A 72 -10.57 -12.87 10.45
N SER A 73 -11.70 -12.64 11.11
CA SER A 73 -12.17 -11.31 11.50
C SER A 73 -13.05 -11.40 12.73
N MET A 74 -13.17 -10.33 13.51
CA MET A 74 -13.99 -10.23 14.70
C MET A 74 -14.68 -8.87 14.83
N SER A 75 -15.77 -8.84 15.59
CA SER A 75 -16.44 -7.60 16.02
C SER A 75 -17.24 -7.87 17.29
N PHE A 76 -17.25 -6.94 18.24
CA PHE A 76 -18.10 -7.06 19.43
C PHE A 76 -19.56 -6.74 19.11
N ASP A 77 -20.49 -7.53 19.66
CA ASP A 77 -21.90 -7.18 19.72
C ASP A 77 -22.20 -6.22 20.89
N ASN A 78 -23.44 -5.71 20.95
CA ASN A 78 -23.85 -4.78 22.00
C ASN A 78 -23.93 -5.40 23.42
N LYS A 79 -23.76 -6.72 23.56
CA LYS A 79 -23.71 -7.43 24.84
C LYS A 79 -22.28 -7.76 25.27
N GLY A 80 -21.28 -7.42 24.44
CA GLY A 80 -19.87 -7.71 24.70
C GLY A 80 -19.44 -9.12 24.27
N ASN A 81 -20.25 -9.83 23.48
CA ASN A 81 -19.86 -11.08 22.85
C ASN A 81 -19.16 -10.81 21.51
N ILE A 82 -18.46 -11.80 20.96
CA ILE A 82 -17.71 -11.63 19.70
C ILE A 82 -18.41 -12.35 18.55
N ILE A 83 -18.65 -11.62 17.46
CA ILE A 83 -18.95 -12.18 16.14
C ILE A 83 -17.64 -12.53 15.45
N LEU A 84 -17.54 -13.71 14.84
CA LEU A 84 -16.36 -14.18 14.12
C LEU A 84 -16.66 -14.38 12.63
N GLY A 85 -15.79 -13.83 11.78
CA GLY A 85 -15.66 -14.27 10.39
C GLY A 85 -14.78 -15.51 10.30
N LEU A 86 -15.25 -16.54 9.60
CA LEU A 86 -14.56 -17.82 9.50
C LEU A 86 -13.90 -18.00 8.13
N ASP A 87 -12.71 -18.59 8.13
CA ASP A 87 -11.84 -18.74 6.95
C ASP A 87 -12.45 -19.67 5.89
N ASP A 88 -13.00 -20.79 6.34
CA ASP A 88 -13.62 -21.79 5.46
C ASP A 88 -15.07 -21.42 5.16
N VAL A 89 -15.94 -21.60 6.15
CA VAL A 89 -17.39 -21.43 6.00
C VAL A 89 -17.95 -20.72 7.21
N GLY A 90 -18.73 -19.67 6.98
CA GLY A 90 -19.72 -19.16 7.91
C GLY A 90 -19.30 -18.00 8.79
N VAL A 91 -20.19 -17.69 9.73
CA VAL A 91 -20.01 -16.70 10.79
C VAL A 91 -20.22 -17.40 12.13
N GLY A 92 -19.30 -17.20 13.05
CA GLY A 92 -19.36 -17.70 14.43
C GLY A 92 -19.76 -16.62 15.43
N HIS A 93 -20.08 -17.06 16.63
CA HIS A 93 -20.39 -16.22 17.79
C HIS A 93 -19.74 -16.86 19.02
N LEU A 94 -19.05 -16.04 19.82
CA LEU A 94 -18.45 -16.42 21.09
C LEU A 94 -19.18 -15.70 22.23
N ASP A 95 -19.81 -16.48 23.11
CA ASP A 95 -20.50 -15.98 24.29
C ASP A 95 -19.49 -15.71 25.42
N ILE A 96 -18.96 -14.49 25.51
CA ILE A 96 -17.91 -14.12 26.48
C ILE A 96 -18.54 -13.66 27.80
N SER A 97 -19.80 -13.22 27.76
CA SER A 97 -20.52 -12.72 28.92
C SER A 97 -21.14 -13.83 29.78
N THR A 98 -21.05 -15.11 29.39
CA THR A 98 -21.62 -16.22 30.17
C THR A 98 -20.82 -16.47 31.44
N GLU A 99 -21.50 -16.61 32.58
CA GLU A 99 -20.88 -17.01 33.84
C GLU A 99 -20.27 -18.42 33.72
N GLY A 100 -18.95 -18.54 33.83
CA GLY A 100 -18.23 -19.81 33.77
C GLY A 100 -16.80 -19.65 33.23
N ASP A 101 -16.02 -20.74 33.29
CA ASP A 101 -14.64 -20.77 32.75
C ASP A 101 -14.61 -21.06 31.23
N GLU A 102 -15.71 -21.52 30.65
CA GLU A 102 -15.82 -21.83 29.22
C GLU A 102 -16.51 -20.68 28.46
N ILE A 103 -15.97 -20.32 27.29
CA ILE A 103 -16.57 -19.36 26.34
C ILE A 103 -17.25 -20.18 25.21
N PRO A 104 -18.58 -20.36 25.20
CA PRO A 104 -19.26 -21.16 24.17
C PRO A 104 -19.09 -20.61 22.76
N PHE A 105 -19.10 -21.51 21.76
CA PHE A 105 -19.15 -21.17 20.34
C PHE A 105 -20.51 -21.54 19.75
N LYS A 106 -21.16 -20.60 19.06
CA LYS A 106 -22.36 -20.84 18.25
C LYS A 106 -22.10 -20.44 16.81
N ARG A 107 -22.54 -21.28 15.86
CA ARG A 107 -22.45 -20.98 14.44
C ARG A 107 -23.73 -20.26 14.00
N ILE A 108 -23.60 -19.02 13.50
CA ILE A 108 -24.72 -18.18 13.04
C ILE A 108 -25.05 -18.45 11.58
N ASN A 109 -24.04 -18.63 10.73
CA ASN A 109 -24.19 -18.86 9.30
C ASN A 109 -23.28 -20.01 8.84
N ASN A 110 -23.76 -20.82 7.87
CA ASN A 110 -23.05 -21.98 7.29
C ASN A 110 -22.92 -21.92 5.76
N SER A 111 -23.27 -20.80 5.13
CA SER A 111 -23.33 -20.66 3.67
C SER A 111 -22.22 -19.76 3.13
N PHE A 112 -21.85 -18.72 3.87
CA PHE A 112 -20.83 -17.76 3.47
C PHE A 112 -19.45 -18.39 3.48
N LYS A 113 -18.58 -17.96 2.56
CA LYS A 113 -17.22 -18.49 2.41
C LYS A 113 -16.21 -17.38 2.55
N HIS A 114 -15.18 -17.65 3.35
CA HIS A 114 -14.07 -16.73 3.56
C HIS A 114 -14.56 -15.33 3.99
N CYS A 115 -15.22 -15.29 5.16
CA CYS A 115 -15.78 -14.08 5.76
C CYS A 115 -14.65 -13.24 6.35
N ARG A 116 -14.05 -12.35 5.55
CA ARG A 116 -12.85 -11.58 5.93
C ARG A 116 -13.16 -10.25 6.61
N GLY A 117 -14.44 -9.94 6.78
CA GLY A 117 -14.88 -8.81 7.58
C GLY A 117 -16.24 -9.08 8.18
N VAL A 118 -16.41 -8.72 9.45
CA VAL A 118 -17.67 -8.79 10.18
C VAL A 118 -17.81 -7.52 11.02
N LEU A 119 -19.01 -6.96 11.06
CA LEU A 119 -19.31 -5.81 11.92
C LEU A 119 -20.69 -6.01 12.54
N TYR A 120 -20.79 -5.95 13.86
CA TYR A 120 -22.08 -5.76 14.52
C TYR A 120 -22.37 -4.27 14.65
N ALA A 121 -23.38 -3.77 13.94
CA ALA A 121 -23.83 -2.39 14.01
C ALA A 121 -25.30 -2.31 13.62
N HIS A 122 -26.01 -1.24 14.02
CA HIS A 122 -27.39 -1.01 13.60
C HIS A 122 -28.31 -2.23 13.79
N GLU A 123 -28.15 -2.92 14.93
CA GLU A 123 -28.90 -4.13 15.31
C GLU A 123 -28.78 -5.25 14.25
N SER A 124 -27.62 -5.37 13.62
CA SER A 124 -27.38 -6.30 12.51
C SER A 124 -25.92 -6.74 12.46
N ILE A 125 -25.67 -7.91 11.86
CA ILE A 125 -24.32 -8.33 11.48
C ILE A 125 -24.14 -8.04 10.00
N TYR A 126 -23.16 -7.21 9.66
CA TYR A 126 -22.70 -7.01 8.30
C TYR A 126 -21.54 -7.97 8.03
N VAL A 127 -21.55 -8.61 6.87
CA VAL A 127 -20.57 -9.66 6.52
C VAL A 127 -19.98 -9.39 5.14
N SER A 128 -18.66 -9.33 5.09
CA SER A 128 -17.85 -9.29 3.87
C SER A 128 -17.39 -10.70 3.54
N ALA A 129 -18.14 -11.39 2.68
CA ALA A 129 -17.88 -12.79 2.33
C ALA A 129 -17.18 -12.88 0.97
N THR A 130 -15.84 -12.84 1.00
CA THR A 130 -14.99 -12.70 -0.19
C THR A 130 -15.24 -13.80 -1.22
N ASN A 131 -15.21 -15.07 -0.81
CA ASN A 131 -15.38 -16.18 -1.76
C ASN A 131 -16.85 -16.43 -2.13
N SER A 132 -17.78 -15.85 -1.37
CA SER A 132 -19.20 -15.75 -1.77
C SER A 132 -19.49 -14.57 -2.71
N GLN A 133 -18.51 -13.67 -2.93
CA GLN A 133 -18.61 -12.52 -3.82
C GLN A 133 -19.73 -11.53 -3.46
N GLY A 134 -19.92 -11.28 -2.16
CA GLY A 134 -20.96 -10.36 -1.71
C GLY A 134 -20.71 -9.73 -0.35
N PHE A 135 -21.37 -8.59 -0.15
CA PHE A 135 -21.53 -7.92 1.12
C PHE A 135 -22.98 -8.10 1.61
N TYR A 136 -23.14 -8.66 2.80
CA TYR A 136 -24.41 -9.15 3.31
C TYR A 136 -24.78 -8.48 4.63
N ARG A 137 -26.08 -8.51 4.96
CA ARG A 137 -26.63 -8.15 6.26
C ARG A 137 -27.42 -9.32 6.82
N LEU A 138 -27.16 -9.66 8.07
CA LEU A 138 -27.93 -10.61 8.87
C LEU A 138 -28.68 -9.84 9.96
N GLN A 139 -29.98 -10.12 10.12
CA GLN A 139 -30.83 -9.47 11.11
C GLN A 139 -31.56 -10.50 11.97
N ASP A 140 -31.69 -10.22 13.26
CA ASP A 140 -32.59 -10.90 14.19
C ASP A 140 -33.91 -10.13 14.24
N THR A 141 -34.91 -10.60 13.51
CA THR A 141 -36.23 -9.96 13.38
C THR A 141 -37.22 -10.43 14.45
N THR A 142 -36.88 -11.48 15.20
CA THR A 142 -37.71 -12.06 16.26
C THR A 142 -37.28 -11.62 17.65
N GLY A 143 -36.06 -11.12 17.81
CA GLY A 143 -35.46 -10.69 19.07
C GLY A 143 -34.99 -11.85 19.96
N ASP A 144 -34.84 -13.05 19.39
CA ASP A 144 -34.47 -14.26 20.14
C ASP A 144 -32.95 -14.58 20.13
N GLY A 145 -32.15 -13.71 19.51
CA GLY A 145 -30.71 -13.90 19.33
C GLY A 145 -30.34 -14.80 18.15
N THR A 146 -31.29 -15.09 17.26
CA THR A 146 -31.08 -15.82 16.00
C THR A 146 -31.25 -14.87 14.83
N PHE A 147 -30.21 -14.77 13.99
CA PHE A 147 -30.27 -13.93 12.81
C PHE A 147 -31.02 -14.64 11.68
N ASP A 148 -32.35 -14.52 11.68
CA ASP A 148 -33.28 -15.23 10.80
C ASP A 148 -33.43 -14.62 9.40
N LYS A 149 -33.04 -13.35 9.21
CA LYS A 149 -33.09 -12.67 7.91
C LYS A 149 -31.68 -12.43 7.35
N GLU A 150 -31.42 -13.00 6.17
CA GLU A 150 -30.21 -12.78 5.38
C GLU A 150 -30.54 -11.94 4.13
N GLU A 151 -29.78 -10.85 3.90
CA GLU A 151 -29.95 -9.95 2.77
C GLU A 151 -28.59 -9.68 2.09
N LEU A 152 -28.51 -9.88 0.78
CA LEU A 152 -27.37 -9.44 -0.03
C LEU A 152 -27.55 -7.94 -0.32
N LEU A 153 -26.68 -7.11 0.26
CA LEU A 153 -26.71 -5.66 0.06
C LEU A 153 -25.99 -5.25 -1.23
N LEU A 154 -24.82 -5.86 -1.49
CA LEU A 154 -24.02 -5.52 -2.67
C LEU A 154 -23.28 -6.76 -3.21
N PRO A 155 -23.54 -7.20 -4.46
CA PRO A 155 -22.66 -8.15 -5.13
C PRO A 155 -21.31 -7.49 -5.43
N LEU A 156 -20.22 -8.20 -5.14
CA LEU A 156 -18.86 -7.71 -5.31
C LEU A 156 -18.04 -8.77 -6.03
N GLU A 157 -17.80 -8.53 -7.32
CA GLU A 157 -17.06 -9.48 -8.16
C GLU A 157 -15.60 -9.57 -7.70
N TYR A 158 -15.19 -10.77 -7.32
CA TYR A 158 -13.85 -11.06 -6.82
C TYR A 158 -13.08 -11.90 -7.83
N LYS A 159 -12.05 -11.31 -8.45
CA LYS A 159 -11.16 -12.01 -9.39
C LYS A 159 -9.80 -12.16 -8.74
N SER A 160 -9.76 -13.06 -7.77
CA SER A 160 -8.56 -13.38 -7.00
C SER A 160 -7.38 -13.69 -7.90
N ARG A 161 -6.25 -13.06 -7.61
CA ARG A 161 -4.93 -13.48 -8.09
C ARG A 161 -4.09 -13.98 -6.93
N PHE A 162 -4.12 -13.24 -5.80
CA PHE A 162 -3.25 -13.47 -4.66
C PHE A 162 -3.99 -13.46 -3.30
N GLY A 163 -5.32 -13.44 -3.30
CA GLY A 163 -6.11 -13.42 -2.07
C GLY A 163 -6.56 -12.04 -1.62
N HIS A 164 -6.46 -10.98 -2.45
CA HIS A 164 -6.78 -9.60 -2.04
C HIS A 164 -8.27 -9.28 -2.16
N GLY A 165 -9.06 -9.89 -1.27
CA GLY A 165 -10.52 -9.81 -1.28
C GLY A 165 -11.13 -8.54 -0.69
N MET A 166 -12.43 -8.62 -0.43
CA MET A 166 -13.14 -7.69 0.43
C MET A 166 -12.75 -7.99 1.87
N ASN A 167 -12.24 -7.01 2.59
CA ASN A 167 -11.61 -7.18 3.89
C ASN A 167 -12.58 -6.76 5.02
N GLN A 168 -12.06 -6.11 6.06
CA GLN A 168 -12.80 -5.72 7.24
C GLN A 168 -13.90 -4.68 6.96
N ILE A 169 -14.82 -4.54 7.91
CA ILE A 169 -15.91 -3.56 7.92
C ILE A 169 -15.79 -2.74 9.21
N THR A 170 -15.86 -1.41 9.09
CA THR A 170 -15.72 -0.50 10.23
C THR A 170 -16.93 0.43 10.31
N LEU A 171 -17.45 0.66 11.52
CA LEU A 171 -18.43 1.71 11.75
C LEU A 171 -17.72 3.07 11.87
N GLY A 172 -18.09 4.02 11.01
CA GLY A 172 -17.50 5.35 11.02
C GLY A 172 -18.09 6.28 12.08
N PRO A 173 -17.39 7.38 12.42
CA PRO A 173 -17.86 8.39 13.38
C PRO A 173 -19.05 9.22 12.86
N ASP A 174 -19.40 9.07 11.58
CA ASP A 174 -20.58 9.58 10.91
C ASP A 174 -21.76 8.60 10.93
N ASN A 175 -21.64 7.48 11.66
CA ASN A 175 -22.64 6.43 11.77
C ASN A 175 -22.95 5.76 10.41
N GLN A 176 -21.97 5.76 9.51
CA GLN A 176 -22.01 5.06 8.22
C GLN A 176 -21.08 3.84 8.26
N ILE A 177 -21.32 2.88 7.39
CA ILE A 177 -20.55 1.64 7.31
C ILE A 177 -19.46 1.81 6.27
N TYR A 178 -18.23 1.47 6.64
CA TYR A 178 -17.06 1.48 5.76
C TYR A 178 -16.64 0.06 5.44
N LEU A 179 -16.61 -0.28 4.14
CA LEU A 179 -16.13 -1.57 3.65
C LEU A 179 -14.82 -1.38 2.91
N ILE A 180 -13.82 -2.18 3.28
CA ILE A 180 -12.48 -2.10 2.75
C ILE A 180 -12.31 -3.15 1.65
N CYS A 181 -11.92 -2.74 0.43
CA CYS A 181 -11.75 -3.64 -0.71
C CYS A 181 -10.32 -3.62 -1.25
N GLY A 182 -9.70 -4.81 -1.35
CA GLY A 182 -8.42 -4.99 -2.02
C GLY A 182 -8.52 -4.92 -3.55
N ASN A 183 -7.37 -4.86 -4.22
CA ASN A 183 -7.27 -4.65 -5.67
C ASN A 183 -7.68 -5.85 -6.54
N ASP A 184 -8.02 -7.01 -5.95
CA ASP A 184 -8.61 -8.13 -6.69
C ASP A 184 -10.15 -8.09 -6.66
N VAL A 185 -10.75 -7.08 -6.03
CA VAL A 185 -12.19 -6.81 -6.06
C VAL A 185 -12.49 -5.78 -7.15
N VAL A 186 -13.49 -6.07 -7.99
CA VAL A 186 -13.94 -5.14 -9.03
C VAL A 186 -14.75 -4.03 -8.37
N MET A 187 -14.38 -2.78 -8.62
CA MET A 187 -15.16 -1.63 -8.18
C MET A 187 -16.58 -1.70 -8.79
N PRO A 188 -17.65 -1.54 -7.99
CA PRO A 188 -19.02 -1.53 -8.49
C PRO A 188 -19.21 -0.48 -9.59
N ALA A 189 -19.96 -0.82 -10.65
CA ALA A 189 -20.28 0.12 -11.72
C ALA A 189 -21.25 1.21 -11.25
N GLU A 190 -22.21 0.87 -10.39
CA GLU A 190 -23.18 1.79 -9.83
C GLU A 190 -22.69 2.30 -8.47
N ILE A 191 -22.18 3.53 -8.48
CA ILE A 191 -21.76 4.26 -7.27
C ILE A 191 -22.46 5.62 -7.23
N ALA A 192 -22.66 6.16 -6.04
CA ALA A 192 -23.28 7.46 -5.86
C ALA A 192 -22.47 8.54 -6.59
N LYS A 193 -23.16 9.50 -7.22
CA LYS A 193 -22.52 10.65 -7.91
C LYS A 193 -21.66 11.50 -6.97
N THR A 194 -21.97 11.45 -5.68
CA THR A 194 -21.23 12.11 -4.59
C THR A 194 -20.00 11.33 -4.14
N SER A 195 -19.69 10.17 -4.73
CA SER A 195 -18.39 9.50 -4.55
C SER A 195 -17.25 10.47 -4.84
N THR A 196 -16.27 10.53 -3.94
CA THR A 196 -15.16 11.50 -4.01
C THR A 196 -13.98 10.95 -4.79
N TYR A 197 -13.78 9.63 -4.80
CA TYR A 197 -12.79 9.00 -5.67
C TYR A 197 -13.38 8.77 -7.06
N ARG A 198 -12.88 9.54 -8.04
CA ARG A 198 -13.38 9.54 -9.42
C ARG A 198 -12.27 9.89 -10.41
N ASN A 199 -12.54 9.65 -11.70
CA ASN A 199 -11.63 9.95 -12.82
C ASN A 199 -10.24 9.33 -12.62
N ALA A 200 -10.19 8.17 -11.95
CA ALA A 200 -8.99 7.38 -11.79
C ALA A 200 -8.61 6.77 -13.16
N GLN A 201 -7.36 6.95 -13.56
CA GLN A 201 -6.79 6.38 -14.78
C GLN A 201 -5.38 5.89 -14.47
N LYS A 202 -4.76 5.17 -15.42
CA LYS A 202 -3.35 4.77 -15.28
C LYS A 202 -2.40 5.96 -15.25
N ASP A 203 -2.67 6.99 -16.04
CA ASP A 203 -1.83 8.18 -16.23
C ASP A 203 -0.34 7.87 -16.39
N TRP A 204 -0.04 6.85 -17.21
CA TRP A 204 1.32 6.46 -17.61
C TRP A 204 1.69 7.17 -18.90
N LEU A 205 2.75 7.98 -18.86
CA LEU A 205 3.27 8.63 -20.07
C LEU A 205 3.92 7.61 -21.00
N LEU A 206 4.73 6.72 -20.41
CA LEU A 206 5.44 5.63 -21.08
C LEU A 206 4.93 4.27 -20.54
N PRO A 207 3.80 3.75 -21.06
CA PRO A 207 3.25 2.46 -20.62
C PRO A 207 4.20 1.33 -21.00
N ASN A 208 4.46 0.39 -20.07
CA ASN A 208 5.31 -0.77 -20.33
C ASN A 208 4.58 -1.81 -21.20
N PRO A 209 5.13 -2.24 -22.35
CA PRO A 209 4.57 -3.38 -23.08
C PRO A 209 4.56 -4.67 -22.24
N HIS A 210 5.55 -4.88 -21.37
CA HIS A 210 5.61 -6.03 -20.47
C HIS A 210 4.57 -5.98 -19.35
N ASP A 211 3.88 -4.84 -19.17
CA ASP A 211 2.73 -4.72 -18.26
C ASP A 211 1.39 -4.85 -19.00
N ALA A 212 1.39 -5.03 -20.32
CA ALA A 212 0.16 -5.16 -21.10
C ALA A 212 -0.63 -6.41 -20.70
N GLY A 213 -1.96 -6.27 -20.62
CA GLY A 213 -2.85 -7.35 -20.16
C GLY A 213 -2.91 -7.53 -18.63
N HIS A 214 -2.09 -6.80 -17.87
CA HIS A 214 -2.29 -6.72 -16.43
C HIS A 214 -3.56 -5.93 -16.07
N ASP A 215 -4.05 -6.20 -14.86
CA ASP A 215 -5.27 -5.60 -14.34
C ASP A 215 -5.10 -4.15 -13.95
N ASP A 216 -6.14 -3.36 -14.17
CA ASP A 216 -6.16 -1.93 -13.86
C ASP A 216 -6.84 -1.64 -12.51
N ARG A 217 -7.34 -2.70 -11.87
CA ARG A 217 -7.97 -2.61 -10.56
C ARG A 217 -7.01 -2.15 -9.49
N VAL A 218 -7.56 -1.34 -8.61
CA VAL A 218 -6.91 -0.80 -7.42
C VAL A 218 -7.81 -1.08 -6.23
N GLY A 219 -7.23 -1.23 -5.04
CA GLY A 219 -7.97 -1.24 -3.80
C GLY A 219 -8.65 0.11 -3.57
N TYR A 220 -9.81 0.05 -2.92
CA TYR A 220 -10.68 1.19 -2.65
C TYR A 220 -11.45 0.99 -1.35
N ILE A 221 -12.01 2.08 -0.83
CA ILE A 221 -12.85 2.07 0.38
C ILE A 221 -14.24 2.53 -0.03
N LEU A 222 -15.25 1.77 0.38
CA LEU A 222 -16.67 2.09 0.23
C LEU A 222 -17.23 2.64 1.54
N ARG A 223 -18.09 3.65 1.46
CA ARG A 223 -18.96 4.10 2.55
C ARG A 223 -20.42 3.92 2.13
N MET A 224 -21.26 3.47 3.04
CA MET A 224 -22.68 3.28 2.79
C MET A 224 -23.54 3.56 4.03
N ASP A 225 -24.82 3.85 3.78
CA ASP A 225 -25.82 3.91 4.83
C ASP A 225 -26.11 2.53 5.44
N PRO A 226 -26.67 2.46 6.66
CA PRO A 226 -26.96 1.19 7.33
C PRO A 226 -27.86 0.23 6.53
N GLU A 227 -28.70 0.76 5.65
CA GLU A 227 -29.59 -0.02 4.81
C GLU A 227 -28.93 -0.47 3.49
N GLY A 228 -27.69 -0.05 3.21
CA GLY A 228 -26.99 -0.39 1.97
C GLY A 228 -27.65 0.16 0.71
N LYS A 229 -28.31 1.33 0.79
CA LYS A 229 -29.04 1.93 -0.33
C LYS A 229 -28.19 2.86 -1.20
N SER A 230 -27.06 3.35 -0.68
CA SER A 230 -26.14 4.22 -1.39
C SER A 230 -24.69 3.84 -1.11
N PHE A 231 -23.93 3.60 -2.18
CA PHE A 231 -22.52 3.22 -2.10
C PHE A 231 -21.63 4.35 -2.62
N HIS A 232 -20.75 4.86 -1.77
CA HIS A 232 -19.83 5.94 -2.08
C HIS A 232 -18.40 5.41 -2.09
N VAL A 233 -17.67 5.59 -3.20
CA VAL A 233 -16.22 5.33 -3.20
C VAL A 233 -15.52 6.59 -2.70
N ILE A 234 -14.94 6.50 -1.51
CA ILE A 234 -14.34 7.68 -0.86
C ILE A 234 -12.88 7.88 -1.26
N ALA A 235 -12.10 6.82 -1.40
CA ALA A 235 -10.68 6.85 -1.75
C ALA A 235 -10.27 5.55 -2.46
N GLY A 236 -9.14 5.59 -3.19
CA GLY A 236 -8.64 4.42 -3.92
C GLY A 236 -7.16 4.52 -4.28
N GLY A 237 -6.70 3.64 -5.16
CA GLY A 237 -5.28 3.56 -5.49
C GLY A 237 -4.47 2.80 -4.44
N LEU A 238 -5.11 1.92 -3.68
CA LEU A 238 -4.47 1.06 -2.67
C LEU A 238 -4.18 -0.31 -3.28
N ARG A 239 -3.36 -1.14 -2.61
CA ARG A 239 -3.13 -2.53 -3.03
C ARG A 239 -4.15 -3.43 -2.34
N ASN A 240 -3.92 -3.74 -1.09
CA ASN A 240 -4.72 -4.65 -0.30
C ASN A 240 -4.64 -4.22 1.16
N GLN A 241 -5.32 -3.13 1.45
CA GLN A 241 -5.50 -2.63 2.78
C GLN A 241 -6.55 -3.47 3.49
N VAL A 242 -6.19 -4.08 4.62
CA VAL A 242 -7.02 -5.14 5.25
C VAL A 242 -7.99 -4.58 6.26
N ASP A 243 -7.61 -3.52 6.96
CA ASP A 243 -8.42 -2.95 8.02
C ASP A 243 -8.32 -1.42 8.08
N LEU A 244 -9.25 -0.78 8.80
CA LEU A 244 -9.42 0.65 8.91
C LEU A 244 -9.82 1.04 10.33
N ALA A 245 -9.21 2.10 10.85
CA ALA A 245 -9.61 2.68 12.12
C ALA A 245 -9.57 4.21 12.08
N PHE A 246 -10.43 4.81 12.90
CA PHE A 246 -10.47 6.25 13.11
C PHE A 246 -9.74 6.61 14.39
N ASN A 247 -8.93 7.68 14.36
CA ASN A 247 -8.30 8.21 15.56
C ASN A 247 -9.23 9.14 16.35
N ALA A 248 -8.75 9.68 17.49
CA ALA A 248 -9.51 10.59 18.35
C ALA A 248 -9.97 11.90 17.66
N ASP A 249 -9.27 12.33 16.60
CA ASP A 249 -9.65 13.50 15.78
C ASP A 249 -10.61 13.11 14.63
N LYS A 250 -11.10 11.85 14.59
CA LYS A 250 -11.97 11.27 13.54
C LYS A 250 -11.30 11.17 12.18
N GLU A 251 -9.97 11.13 12.15
CA GLU A 251 -9.19 10.94 10.93
C GLU A 251 -9.05 9.44 10.65
N MET A 252 -9.18 9.06 9.37
CA MET A 252 -9.28 7.67 8.93
C MET A 252 -7.90 7.13 8.56
N PHE A 253 -7.53 5.94 9.05
CA PHE A 253 -6.27 5.29 8.70
C PHE A 253 -6.52 3.86 8.24
N THR A 254 -5.64 3.35 7.38
CA THR A 254 -5.66 1.96 6.94
C THR A 254 -4.24 1.40 6.85
N PHE A 255 -4.11 0.07 6.86
CA PHE A 255 -2.84 -0.63 6.74
C PHE A 255 -2.78 -1.44 5.44
N ASP A 256 -2.04 -0.93 4.46
CA ASP A 256 -1.95 -1.44 3.08
C ASP A 256 -0.78 -2.42 2.90
N ALA A 257 -1.02 -3.54 2.21
CA ALA A 257 -0.03 -4.58 1.98
C ALA A 257 1.10 -4.15 1.04
N ASP A 258 2.28 -4.75 1.23
CA ASP A 258 3.44 -4.52 0.37
C ASP A 258 3.29 -5.17 -1.01
N MET A 259 4.29 -5.01 -1.88
CA MET A 259 4.51 -5.89 -3.03
C MET A 259 5.95 -6.40 -2.94
N GLU A 260 6.15 -7.37 -2.06
CA GLU A 260 7.44 -7.98 -1.70
C GLU A 260 8.24 -8.47 -2.91
N TRP A 261 7.57 -8.85 -4.00
CA TRP A 261 8.24 -9.26 -5.23
C TRP A 261 9.01 -8.12 -5.90
N ASP A 262 8.61 -6.86 -5.65
CA ASP A 262 9.24 -5.68 -6.23
C ASP A 262 10.38 -5.11 -5.40
N VAL A 263 10.78 -5.74 -4.29
CA VAL A 263 11.91 -5.27 -3.46
C VAL A 263 13.14 -5.00 -4.32
N GLY A 264 13.88 -3.94 -4.02
CA GLY A 264 15.04 -3.54 -4.82
C GLY A 264 14.70 -2.81 -6.13
N GLN A 265 13.42 -2.60 -6.43
CA GLN A 265 13.00 -1.91 -7.65
C GLN A 265 12.34 -0.56 -7.34
N PRO A 266 12.41 0.41 -8.27
CA PRO A 266 11.94 1.77 -8.01
C PRO A 266 10.43 1.90 -7.80
N TRP A 267 9.64 0.89 -8.17
CA TRP A 267 8.20 0.80 -7.95
C TRP A 267 7.84 -0.10 -6.76
N TYR A 268 8.79 -0.54 -5.94
CA TYR A 268 8.49 -1.24 -4.70
C TYR A 268 7.49 -0.47 -3.84
N ARG A 269 6.53 -1.19 -3.24
CA ARG A 269 5.60 -0.65 -2.24
C ARG A 269 5.79 -1.48 -0.98
N PRO A 270 6.22 -0.89 0.15
CA PRO A 270 6.24 -1.58 1.42
C PRO A 270 4.83 -1.67 2.01
N THR A 271 4.70 -2.44 3.08
CA THR A 271 3.53 -2.34 3.96
C THR A 271 3.52 -0.94 4.53
N ARG A 272 2.34 -0.33 4.62
CA ARG A 272 2.28 1.10 4.93
C ARG A 272 0.97 1.49 5.60
N ILE A 273 1.11 2.33 6.62
CA ILE A 273 -0.02 3.04 7.22
C ILE A 273 -0.30 4.26 6.36
N ASN A 274 -1.54 4.41 5.91
CA ASN A 274 -1.98 5.57 5.13
C ASN A 274 -3.05 6.33 5.89
N HIS A 275 -2.87 7.64 6.04
CA HIS A 275 -3.95 8.55 6.40
C HIS A 275 -4.86 8.73 5.18
N ILE A 276 -6.14 8.40 5.34
CA ILE A 276 -7.13 8.41 4.28
C ILE A 276 -7.97 9.68 4.33
N VAL A 277 -8.00 10.40 3.21
CA VAL A 277 -8.87 11.56 3.00
C VAL A 277 -9.79 11.37 1.78
N PRO A 278 -10.97 12.01 1.74
CA PRO A 278 -11.85 11.97 0.59
C PRO A 278 -11.16 12.36 -0.72
N GLY A 279 -11.38 11.56 -1.76
CA GLY A 279 -10.77 11.70 -3.08
C GLY A 279 -9.32 11.20 -3.17
N GLY A 280 -8.75 10.69 -2.08
CA GLY A 280 -7.36 10.22 -2.01
C GLY A 280 -7.00 9.15 -3.04
N GLU A 281 -5.77 9.25 -3.56
CA GLU A 281 -5.13 8.33 -4.52
C GLU A 281 -3.76 7.90 -3.98
N TYR A 282 -3.57 6.62 -3.70
CA TYR A 282 -2.36 6.08 -3.02
C TYR A 282 -1.39 5.33 -3.96
N GLY A 283 -1.61 5.47 -5.27
CA GLY A 283 -0.63 5.22 -6.32
C GLY A 283 -0.41 3.76 -6.73
N TRP A 284 -1.18 2.82 -6.19
CA TRP A 284 -1.11 1.42 -6.62
C TRP A 284 -1.53 1.27 -8.07
N ARG A 285 -0.69 0.63 -8.88
CA ARG A 285 -1.04 0.07 -10.18
C ARG A 285 -0.29 -1.25 -10.33
N TRP A 286 -0.78 -2.16 -11.16
CA TRP A 286 -0.07 -3.41 -11.39
C TRP A 286 1.23 -3.19 -12.16
N GLY A 287 2.18 -4.11 -12.00
CA GLY A 287 3.43 -4.09 -12.75
C GLY A 287 4.35 -2.94 -12.37
N THR A 288 5.02 -2.35 -13.36
CA THR A 288 6.06 -1.32 -13.18
C THR A 288 5.52 0.10 -13.05
N GLY A 289 4.23 0.31 -13.32
CA GLY A 289 3.62 1.64 -13.39
C GLY A 289 3.04 2.18 -12.06
N LYS A 290 3.48 1.69 -10.91
CA LYS A 290 3.03 2.23 -9.61
C LYS A 290 3.45 3.70 -9.48
N TRP A 291 2.50 4.58 -9.17
CA TRP A 291 2.75 6.03 -9.12
C TRP A 291 3.68 6.39 -7.98
N PRO A 292 4.80 7.09 -8.23
CA PRO A 292 5.74 7.44 -7.18
C PRO A 292 5.11 8.42 -6.18
N THR A 293 5.60 8.38 -4.94
CA THR A 293 5.08 9.20 -3.83
C THR A 293 5.26 10.70 -4.05
N TYR A 294 6.06 11.15 -5.01
CA TYR A 294 6.23 12.57 -5.34
C TYR A 294 5.28 13.08 -6.43
N TYR A 295 4.40 12.23 -7.00
CA TYR A 295 3.32 12.73 -7.87
C TYR A 295 2.35 13.59 -7.05
N PRO A 296 2.16 14.88 -7.38
CA PRO A 296 1.35 15.79 -6.58
C PRO A 296 -0.13 15.41 -6.49
N ASP A 297 -0.63 14.62 -7.44
CA ASP A 297 -1.98 14.05 -7.52
C ASP A 297 -2.08 12.64 -6.88
N SER A 298 -1.04 12.21 -6.16
CA SER A 298 -1.07 11.09 -5.22
C SER A 298 -0.81 11.59 -3.79
N LEU A 299 -1.25 10.84 -2.79
CA LEU A 299 -0.92 11.09 -1.39
C LEU A 299 0.13 10.08 -0.89
N PRO A 300 1.12 10.53 -0.10
CA PRO A 300 2.13 9.63 0.45
C PRO A 300 1.56 8.80 1.61
N SER A 301 2.27 7.74 1.98
CA SER A 301 2.04 7.03 3.23
C SER A 301 2.36 7.91 4.44
N THR A 302 1.69 7.62 5.57
CA THR A 302 2.01 8.17 6.88
C THR A 302 3.28 7.55 7.43
N LEU A 303 3.42 6.23 7.24
CA LEU A 303 4.54 5.43 7.71
C LEU A 303 4.70 4.18 6.85
N ASP A 304 5.92 3.92 6.39
CA ASP A 304 6.30 2.67 5.71
C ASP A 304 6.91 1.70 6.73
N LEU A 305 6.48 0.43 6.71
CA LEU A 305 6.83 -0.61 7.68
C LEU A 305 7.64 -1.77 7.07
N GLY A 306 7.96 -1.69 5.77
CA GLY A 306 8.77 -2.69 5.07
C GLY A 306 7.97 -3.95 4.71
N LEU A 307 8.62 -5.11 4.81
CA LEU A 307 7.99 -6.41 4.52
C LEU A 307 7.08 -6.86 5.67
N GLY A 308 5.89 -7.34 5.33
CA GLY A 308 4.93 -7.87 6.30
C GLY A 308 3.59 -8.20 5.68
N SER A 309 2.64 -8.63 6.52
CA SER A 309 1.29 -8.98 6.09
C SER A 309 0.26 -8.31 7.00
N PRO A 310 -0.26 -7.12 6.62
CA PRO A 310 -1.28 -6.41 7.36
C PRO A 310 -2.53 -7.26 7.58
N THR A 311 -3.08 -7.26 8.79
CA THR A 311 -4.30 -8.01 9.11
C THR A 311 -5.33 -7.27 9.94
N GLY A 312 -4.91 -6.45 10.90
CA GLY A 312 -5.80 -5.67 11.76
C GLY A 312 -5.23 -4.30 12.09
N LEU A 313 -6.09 -3.33 12.34
CA LEU A 313 -5.75 -1.96 12.69
C LEU A 313 -6.80 -1.37 13.63
N VAL A 314 -6.42 -1.08 14.87
CA VAL A 314 -7.29 -0.40 15.84
C VAL A 314 -6.66 0.88 16.35
N SER A 315 -7.49 1.84 16.79
CA SER A 315 -6.99 3.05 17.43
C SER A 315 -6.97 2.89 18.94
N GLY A 316 -5.91 3.36 19.59
CA GLY A 316 -5.79 3.29 21.04
C GLY A 316 -6.72 4.22 21.80
N HIS A 317 -7.37 5.19 21.15
CA HIS A 317 -8.07 6.27 21.85
C HIS A 317 -9.31 5.81 22.64
N THR A 318 -9.79 4.59 22.42
CA THR A 318 -10.88 3.96 23.16
C THR A 318 -10.41 2.97 24.22
N LEU A 319 -9.10 2.73 24.35
CA LEU A 319 -8.54 1.87 25.38
C LEU A 319 -8.56 2.56 26.75
N ASP A 320 -8.88 1.84 27.82
CA ASP A 320 -8.74 2.33 29.20
C ASP A 320 -7.32 2.09 29.75
N TRP A 321 -6.33 2.46 28.95
CA TRP A 321 -4.91 2.27 29.22
C TRP A 321 -4.23 3.60 29.58
N PRO A 322 -2.98 3.59 30.09
CA PRO A 322 -2.25 4.83 30.33
C PRO A 322 -2.17 5.69 29.06
N LYS A 323 -2.26 7.02 29.21
CA LYS A 323 -2.38 7.99 28.10
C LYS A 323 -1.40 7.78 26.94
N ARG A 324 -0.17 7.32 27.23
CA ARG A 324 0.86 6.97 26.24
C ARG A 324 0.32 6.02 25.16
N PHE A 325 -0.48 5.05 25.57
CA PHE A 325 -0.97 3.94 24.75
C PHE A 325 -2.33 4.24 24.11
N GLN A 326 -2.97 5.35 24.50
CA GLN A 326 -4.23 5.81 23.90
C GLN A 326 -4.01 6.66 22.63
N GLN A 327 -2.77 7.14 22.41
CA GLN A 327 -2.48 8.13 21.37
C GLN A 327 -2.05 7.54 20.03
N GLY A 328 -1.76 6.23 19.98
CA GLY A 328 -1.30 5.54 18.79
C GLY A 328 -2.37 4.68 18.11
N MET A 329 -1.96 4.04 17.03
CA MET A 329 -2.69 2.97 16.35
C MET A 329 -1.97 1.65 16.61
N TYR A 330 -2.70 0.55 16.75
CA TYR A 330 -2.14 -0.78 16.86
C TYR A 330 -2.29 -1.47 15.52
N ALA A 331 -1.18 -1.90 14.91
CA ALA A 331 -1.15 -2.52 13.59
C ALA A 331 -0.67 -3.97 13.70
N ALA A 332 -1.52 -4.92 13.33
CA ALA A 332 -1.20 -6.35 13.34
C ALA A 332 -0.51 -6.79 12.03
N ASP A 333 0.55 -7.56 12.19
CA ASP A 333 1.37 -8.10 11.12
C ASP A 333 1.43 -9.63 11.26
N TRP A 334 0.64 -10.31 10.43
CA TRP A 334 0.45 -11.75 10.47
C TRP A 334 1.72 -12.53 10.15
N GLN A 335 2.53 -12.04 9.20
CA GLN A 335 3.72 -12.75 8.74
C GLN A 335 4.81 -12.77 9.81
N ASN A 336 4.97 -11.66 10.53
CA ASN A 336 5.99 -11.52 11.56
C ASN A 336 5.48 -11.82 12.98
N GLY A 337 4.19 -12.13 13.12
CA GLY A 337 3.57 -12.51 14.37
C GLY A 337 3.63 -11.44 15.47
N ARG A 338 3.26 -10.20 15.12
CA ARG A 338 3.44 -9.04 16.01
C ARG A 338 2.32 -8.01 15.88
N ILE A 339 2.19 -7.19 16.93
CA ILE A 339 1.43 -5.94 16.93
C ILE A 339 2.41 -4.80 17.15
N LEU A 340 2.34 -3.81 16.28
CA LEU A 340 3.12 -2.57 16.38
C LEU A 340 2.27 -1.47 17.01
N LEU A 341 2.85 -0.68 17.91
CA LEU A 341 2.27 0.59 18.35
C LEU A 341 2.82 1.69 17.45
N VAL A 342 1.94 2.30 16.66
CA VAL A 342 2.25 3.37 15.72
C VAL A 342 1.83 4.72 16.29
N ASP A 343 2.81 5.57 16.55
CA ASP A 343 2.59 6.94 17.00
C ASP A 343 2.27 7.86 15.82
N LEU A 344 1.16 8.60 15.94
CA LEU A 344 0.75 9.58 14.93
C LEU A 344 1.31 10.96 15.28
N ILE A 345 2.24 11.46 14.47
CA ILE A 345 2.92 12.75 14.70
C ILE A 345 2.29 13.80 13.78
N PRO A 346 1.58 14.82 14.30
CA PRO A 346 0.95 15.85 13.47
C PRO A 346 1.97 16.61 12.60
N VAL A 347 1.73 16.62 11.28
CA VAL A 347 2.51 17.38 10.30
C VAL A 347 1.55 18.05 9.31
N GLY A 348 1.35 19.36 9.48
CA GLY A 348 0.38 20.10 8.68
C GLY A 348 -1.03 19.51 8.78
N ALA A 349 -1.74 19.40 7.67
CA ALA A 349 -3.07 18.81 7.56
C ALA A 349 -3.08 17.27 7.55
N SER A 350 -2.02 16.62 8.02
CA SER A 350 -1.92 15.16 8.11
C SER A 350 -0.99 14.77 9.26
N TYR A 351 -0.41 13.57 9.16
CA TYR A 351 0.46 12.96 10.15
C TYR A 351 1.67 12.34 9.45
N GLY A 352 2.82 12.37 10.14
CA GLY A 352 3.86 11.35 9.97
C GLY A 352 3.67 10.25 11.03
N GLY A 353 4.55 9.26 11.04
CA GLY A 353 4.53 8.22 12.06
C GLY A 353 5.90 7.74 12.48
N GLU A 354 5.93 7.22 13.71
CA GLU A 354 6.99 6.38 14.25
C GLU A 354 6.32 5.13 14.82
N TYR A 355 7.07 4.04 15.03
CA TYR A 355 6.51 2.84 15.62
C TYR A 355 7.49 2.16 16.57
N GLU A 356 6.92 1.39 17.49
CA GLU A 356 7.65 0.43 18.30
C GLU A 356 6.91 -0.90 18.33
N LEU A 357 7.63 -1.95 18.71
CA LEU A 357 7.02 -3.24 18.95
C LEU A 357 6.17 -3.17 20.21
N PHE A 358 4.88 -3.51 20.11
CA PHE A 358 4.00 -3.62 21.28
C PHE A 358 3.95 -5.04 21.82
N LEU A 359 3.74 -6.04 20.94
CA LEU A 359 3.85 -7.45 21.30
C LEU A 359 4.26 -8.31 20.11
N GLU A 360 4.91 -9.43 20.38
CA GLU A 360 5.25 -10.46 19.40
C GLU A 360 5.19 -11.86 19.99
N GLY A 361 5.04 -12.86 19.11
CA GLY A 361 5.17 -14.27 19.45
C GLY A 361 5.51 -15.11 18.23
N ALA A 362 6.00 -16.33 18.45
CA ALA A 362 6.44 -17.22 17.38
C ALA A 362 6.00 -18.67 17.65
N PRO A 363 4.95 -19.18 16.97
CA PRO A 363 4.09 -18.50 15.98
C PRO A 363 3.02 -17.61 16.63
N LEU A 364 2.68 -16.45 16.05
CA LEU A 364 1.55 -15.62 16.51
C LEU A 364 0.85 -14.93 15.34
N ASN A 365 0.25 -15.74 14.48
CA ASN A 365 -0.43 -15.35 13.24
C ASN A 365 -1.74 -14.56 13.50
N ILE A 366 -1.61 -13.32 13.97
CA ILE A 366 -2.72 -12.41 14.31
C ILE A 366 -3.52 -12.07 13.05
N CYS A 367 -4.82 -12.31 13.09
CA CYS A 367 -5.73 -12.07 11.98
C CYS A 367 -6.58 -10.81 12.14
N ASP A 368 -6.89 -10.41 13.37
CA ASP A 368 -7.71 -9.24 13.63
C ASP A 368 -7.60 -8.77 15.08
N MET A 369 -8.03 -7.54 15.34
CA MET A 369 -8.04 -6.90 16.65
C MET A 369 -9.29 -6.05 16.85
N GLU A 370 -9.79 -5.96 18.09
CA GLU A 370 -10.87 -5.04 18.44
C GLU A 370 -10.71 -4.57 19.89
N VAL A 371 -11.22 -3.36 20.19
CA VAL A 371 -11.28 -2.84 21.56
C VAL A 371 -12.62 -3.20 22.19
N GLY A 372 -12.59 -3.93 23.31
CA GLY A 372 -13.79 -4.30 24.06
C GLY A 372 -14.42 -3.11 24.79
N ALA A 373 -15.70 -3.24 25.15
CA ALA A 373 -16.41 -2.23 25.95
C ALA A 373 -15.81 -2.04 27.36
N ASP A 374 -14.99 -3.00 27.80
CA ASP A 374 -14.20 -2.95 29.03
C ASP A 374 -12.89 -2.15 28.87
N GLY A 375 -12.64 -1.57 27.69
CA GLY A 375 -11.47 -0.74 27.39
C GLY A 375 -10.19 -1.55 27.14
N ASN A 376 -10.28 -2.87 26.98
CA ASN A 376 -9.14 -3.74 26.72
C ASN A 376 -8.99 -4.08 25.23
N LEU A 377 -7.78 -4.43 24.82
CA LEU A 377 -7.49 -4.89 23.46
C LEU A 377 -7.70 -6.40 23.39
N TYR A 378 -8.46 -6.84 22.40
CA TYR A 378 -8.64 -8.25 22.06
C TYR A 378 -8.05 -8.52 20.69
N PHE A 379 -7.48 -9.69 20.51
CA PHE A 379 -7.01 -10.13 19.20
C PHE A 379 -7.25 -11.60 18.98
N ILE A 380 -7.41 -11.98 17.71
CA ILE A 380 -7.52 -13.37 17.29
C ILE A 380 -6.32 -13.78 16.44
N THR A 381 -5.90 -15.04 16.58
CA THR A 381 -4.98 -15.68 15.62
C THR A 381 -5.75 -16.58 14.66
N GLY A 382 -5.18 -16.85 13.48
CA GLY A 382 -5.80 -17.75 12.51
C GLY A 382 -5.36 -17.54 11.07
N GLY A 383 -6.30 -17.78 10.16
CA GLY A 383 -6.12 -17.68 8.72
C GLY A 383 -5.38 -18.87 8.10
N ARG A 384 -5.70 -19.16 6.83
CA ARG A 384 -5.12 -20.26 6.05
C ARG A 384 -5.22 -21.63 6.74
N GLY A 385 -6.32 -21.85 7.48
CA GLY A 385 -6.59 -23.10 8.22
C GLY A 385 -5.71 -23.34 9.46
N SER A 386 -4.94 -22.35 9.90
CA SER A 386 -4.12 -22.42 11.12
C SER A 386 -4.95 -22.43 12.40
N GLN A 387 -4.34 -22.81 13.52
CA GLN A 387 -4.98 -22.83 14.84
C GLN A 387 -5.34 -21.41 15.29
N SER A 388 -6.60 -21.24 15.69
CA SER A 388 -7.09 -19.97 16.20
C SER A 388 -7.16 -19.93 17.72
N GLY A 389 -6.93 -18.74 18.27
CA GLY A 389 -7.11 -18.41 19.67
C GLY A 389 -7.59 -16.98 19.83
N LEU A 390 -8.35 -16.74 20.90
CA LEU A 390 -8.82 -15.43 21.35
C LEU A 390 -7.99 -15.01 22.55
N TYR A 391 -7.39 -13.84 22.46
CA TYR A 391 -6.54 -13.29 23.51
C TYR A 391 -7.07 -11.93 23.96
N ARG A 392 -6.80 -11.61 25.22
CA ARG A 392 -7.05 -10.29 25.81
C ARG A 392 -5.76 -9.71 26.36
N VAL A 393 -5.52 -8.44 26.06
CA VAL A 393 -4.42 -7.65 26.61
C VAL A 393 -5.00 -6.64 27.60
N THR A 394 -4.41 -6.57 28.78
CA THR A 394 -4.83 -5.63 29.84
C THR A 394 -3.62 -5.00 30.50
N VAL A 395 -3.82 -3.89 31.22
CA VAL A 395 -2.77 -3.26 32.02
C VAL A 395 -2.40 -4.17 33.19
N ASP A 396 -1.10 -4.37 33.40
CA ASP A 396 -0.57 -5.00 34.60
C ASP A 396 -0.24 -3.91 35.64
N PRO A 397 -1.03 -3.77 36.73
CA PRO A 397 -0.79 -2.75 37.73
C PRO A 397 0.49 -2.97 38.56
N SER A 398 1.12 -4.16 38.46
CA SER A 398 2.34 -4.49 39.19
C SER A 398 3.62 -4.02 38.50
N THR A 399 3.54 -3.62 37.23
CA THR A 399 4.68 -3.23 36.40
C THR A 399 4.39 -1.90 35.71
N GLU A 400 5.30 -0.92 35.82
CA GLU A 400 5.13 0.33 35.06
C GLU A 400 5.56 0.17 33.60
N PRO A 401 4.83 0.81 32.65
CA PRO A 401 5.26 0.83 31.27
C PRO A 401 6.58 1.57 31.03
N THR A 402 7.42 0.97 30.20
CA THR A 402 8.72 1.52 29.77
C THR A 402 8.64 2.44 28.55
N SER A 403 7.57 2.36 27.77
CA SER A 403 7.42 3.20 26.59
C SER A 403 7.16 4.66 26.96
N ILE A 404 7.93 5.57 26.35
CA ILE A 404 7.82 7.02 26.56
C ILE A 404 7.24 7.76 25.35
N GLY A 405 7.21 7.11 24.17
CA GLY A 405 6.73 7.68 22.92
C GLY A 405 7.56 8.87 22.40
N PRO A 406 7.20 9.39 21.21
CA PRO A 406 7.87 10.54 20.63
C PRO A 406 7.53 11.84 21.37
N LYS A 407 8.51 12.75 21.45
CA LYS A 407 8.29 14.09 21.99
C LYS A 407 7.62 14.98 20.93
N ILE A 408 6.29 15.07 20.99
CA ILE A 408 5.52 15.93 20.08
C ILE A 408 5.37 17.33 20.68
N HIS A 409 5.84 18.36 19.95
CA HIS A 409 5.74 19.74 20.39
C HIS A 409 4.27 20.21 20.39
N ARG A 410 3.82 20.88 21.46
CA ARG A 410 2.42 21.36 21.59
C ARG A 410 1.98 22.25 20.43
N THR A 411 2.90 23.08 19.92
CA THR A 411 2.63 23.92 18.75
C THR A 411 2.33 23.09 17.51
N SER A 412 3.04 21.97 17.28
CA SER A 412 2.76 21.06 16.16
C SER A 412 1.39 20.42 16.28
N VAL A 413 0.96 20.05 17.49
CA VAL A 413 -0.39 19.55 17.74
C VAL A 413 -1.45 20.60 17.41
N PHE A 414 -1.26 21.84 17.89
CA PHE A 414 -2.20 22.94 17.64
C PHE A 414 -2.29 23.31 16.15
N ILE A 415 -1.15 23.52 15.49
CA ILE A 415 -1.08 23.82 14.05
C ILE A 415 -1.68 22.66 13.25
N GLY A 416 -1.31 21.43 13.59
CA GLY A 416 -1.81 20.24 12.88
C GLY A 416 -3.32 20.13 12.97
N LYS A 417 -3.90 20.31 14.15
CA LYS A 417 -5.37 20.31 14.32
C LYS A 417 -6.04 21.42 13.51
N HIS A 418 -5.48 22.63 13.51
CA HIS A 418 -6.00 23.74 12.73
C HIS A 418 -5.99 23.45 11.22
N GLU A 419 -4.88 22.95 10.69
CA GLU A 419 -4.77 22.64 9.26
C GLU A 419 -5.61 21.42 8.86
N ARG A 420 -5.76 20.40 9.73
CA ARG A 420 -6.72 19.29 9.50
C ARG A 420 -8.16 19.78 9.42
N ASN A 421 -8.59 20.66 10.33
CA ASN A 421 -9.94 21.23 10.27
C ASN A 421 -10.18 22.01 8.96
N ARG A 422 -9.17 22.73 8.47
CA ARG A 422 -9.23 23.39 7.16
C ARG A 422 -9.29 22.40 6.01
N ARG A 423 -8.53 21.31 6.07
CA ARG A 423 -8.62 20.23 5.07
C ARG A 423 -10.01 19.62 5.02
N GLN A 424 -10.59 19.30 6.18
CA GLN A 424 -11.94 18.74 6.30
C GLN A 424 -13.02 19.66 5.70
N LEU A 425 -12.83 20.98 5.76
CA LEU A 425 -13.70 21.94 5.05
C LEU A 425 -13.66 21.69 3.53
N TYR A 426 -12.48 21.59 2.93
CA TYR A 426 -12.33 21.32 1.49
C TYR A 426 -12.79 19.90 1.13
N ASP A 427 -12.54 18.91 1.99
CA ASP A 427 -13.04 17.55 1.84
C ASP A 427 -14.59 17.54 1.75
N SER A 428 -15.27 18.36 2.57
CA SER A 428 -16.74 18.49 2.54
C SER A 428 -17.30 19.07 1.23
N TYR A 429 -16.51 19.89 0.52
CA TYR A 429 -16.91 20.42 -0.79
C TYR A 429 -16.85 19.36 -1.87
N GLN A 430 -16.09 18.29 -1.68
CA GLN A 430 -16.05 17.19 -2.64
C GLN A 430 -17.37 16.41 -2.70
N GLU A 431 -18.20 16.46 -1.66
CA GLU A 431 -19.50 15.78 -1.62
C GLU A 431 -20.65 16.65 -2.14
N ARG A 432 -20.43 17.97 -2.29
CA ARG A 432 -21.43 18.95 -2.72
C ARG A 432 -21.19 19.36 -4.17
N VAL A 433 -22.07 18.94 -5.08
CA VAL A 433 -21.98 19.33 -6.49
C VAL A 433 -22.57 20.73 -6.67
N GLY A 434 -21.79 21.68 -7.18
CA GLY A 434 -22.29 22.96 -7.70
C GLY A 434 -22.73 24.01 -6.68
N SER A 435 -22.29 23.94 -5.42
CA SER A 435 -22.42 25.07 -4.47
C SER A 435 -21.16 25.94 -4.53
N THR A 436 -21.33 27.26 -4.70
CA THR A 436 -20.33 28.30 -5.03
C THR A 436 -19.18 28.55 -4.03
N SER A 437 -18.70 27.53 -3.31
CA SER A 437 -17.58 27.61 -2.36
C SER A 437 -16.18 27.66 -3.02
N ASP A 438 -16.10 27.79 -4.34
CA ASP A 438 -14.89 27.81 -5.17
C ASP A 438 -13.89 28.90 -4.75
N LEU A 439 -14.40 30.03 -4.23
CA LEU A 439 -13.59 31.16 -3.77
C LEU A 439 -12.66 30.79 -2.61
N GLU A 440 -13.05 29.84 -1.76
CA GLU A 440 -12.27 29.47 -0.59
C GLU A 440 -11.21 28.40 -0.88
N ALA A 441 -11.45 27.51 -1.85
CA ALA A 441 -10.49 26.47 -2.22
C ALA A 441 -9.37 26.99 -3.15
N TRP A 442 -9.68 27.98 -4.00
CA TRP A 442 -8.74 28.49 -4.99
C TRP A 442 -7.39 28.98 -4.40
N PRO A 443 -7.36 29.86 -3.38
CA PRO A 443 -6.10 30.31 -2.80
C PRO A 443 -5.28 29.18 -2.17
N VAL A 444 -5.93 28.08 -1.76
CA VAL A 444 -5.30 26.95 -1.06
C VAL A 444 -4.48 26.07 -1.98
N LEU A 445 -4.77 26.08 -3.28
CA LEU A 445 -3.95 25.42 -4.29
C LEU A 445 -2.49 25.92 -4.27
N GLY A 446 -2.24 27.14 -3.77
CA GLY A 446 -0.91 27.71 -3.60
C GLY A 446 -0.25 27.44 -2.24
N ARG A 447 -0.81 26.56 -1.38
CA ARG A 447 -0.25 26.29 -0.04
C ARG A 447 0.84 25.23 -0.08
N ASP A 448 1.83 25.38 0.81
CA ASP A 448 2.92 24.41 0.90
C ASP A 448 2.50 23.06 1.46
N ASP A 449 1.52 23.04 2.34
CA ASP A 449 0.92 21.80 2.82
C ASP A 449 0.33 21.00 1.64
N ARG A 450 0.83 19.79 1.42
CA ARG A 450 0.40 18.93 0.33
C ARG A 450 -1.02 18.42 0.50
N TRP A 451 -1.42 18.11 1.73
CA TRP A 451 -2.72 17.52 2.00
C TRP A 451 -3.83 18.56 1.84
N LEU A 452 -3.61 19.80 2.32
CA LEU A 452 -4.52 20.92 2.03
C LEU A 452 -4.64 21.17 0.52
N ARG A 453 -3.49 21.24 -0.16
CA ARG A 453 -3.45 21.52 -1.59
C ARG A 453 -4.15 20.42 -2.41
N PHE A 454 -3.98 19.16 -2.02
CA PHE A 454 -4.67 18.03 -2.64
C PHE A 454 -6.18 18.10 -2.42
N SER A 455 -6.65 18.29 -1.18
CA SER A 455 -8.08 18.40 -0.88
C SER A 455 -8.73 19.59 -1.59
N ALA A 456 -8.04 20.73 -1.65
CA ALA A 456 -8.51 21.89 -2.40
C ALA A 456 -8.56 21.61 -3.92
N MET A 457 -7.56 20.92 -4.48
CA MET A 457 -7.54 20.50 -5.88
C MET A 457 -8.76 19.61 -6.20
N LYS A 458 -9.04 18.62 -5.34
CA LYS A 458 -10.22 17.75 -5.46
C LYS A 458 -11.53 18.51 -5.31
N ALA A 459 -11.60 19.49 -4.43
CA ALA A 459 -12.78 20.36 -4.30
C ALA A 459 -13.04 21.17 -5.57
N VAL A 460 -11.99 21.71 -6.21
CA VAL A 460 -12.08 22.44 -7.48
C VAL A 460 -12.51 21.52 -8.63
N GLU A 461 -12.02 20.28 -8.70
CA GLU A 461 -12.46 19.25 -9.69
C GLU A 461 -13.98 18.96 -9.63
N ARG A 462 -14.67 19.39 -8.56
CA ARG A 462 -16.12 19.18 -8.35
C ARG A 462 -16.97 20.37 -8.74
N GLN A 463 -16.34 21.49 -9.10
CA GLN A 463 -17.03 22.71 -9.50
C GLN A 463 -17.25 22.75 -11.01
N PRO A 464 -18.32 23.40 -11.49
CA PRO A 464 -18.51 23.64 -12.92
C PRO A 464 -17.27 24.28 -13.53
N PHE A 465 -16.81 23.67 -14.62
CA PHE A 465 -15.48 23.92 -15.20
C PHE A 465 -15.29 25.39 -15.59
N GLU A 466 -16.34 26.00 -16.11
CA GLU A 466 -16.39 27.38 -16.56
C GLU A 466 -16.11 28.43 -15.47
N TYR A 467 -16.26 28.10 -14.18
CA TYR A 467 -16.09 29.06 -13.09
C TYR A 467 -14.65 29.23 -12.59
N TRP A 468 -13.74 28.34 -13.00
CA TRP A 468 -12.39 28.32 -12.46
C TRP A 468 -11.28 28.11 -13.50
N GLN A 469 -11.58 27.68 -14.73
CA GLN A 469 -10.55 27.47 -15.75
C GLN A 469 -9.68 28.72 -16.00
N ASP A 470 -10.28 29.90 -16.17
CA ASP A 470 -9.54 31.13 -16.49
C ASP A 470 -8.68 31.57 -15.30
N LYS A 471 -9.16 31.36 -14.08
CA LYS A 471 -8.38 31.61 -12.86
C LYS A 471 -7.10 30.77 -12.84
N VAL A 472 -7.17 29.51 -13.28
CA VAL A 472 -5.99 28.64 -13.41
C VAL A 472 -5.08 29.10 -14.52
N LEU A 473 -5.66 29.32 -15.69
CA LEU A 473 -4.94 29.65 -16.90
C LEU A 473 -4.23 31.00 -16.78
N ASP A 474 -4.72 31.93 -15.97
CA ASP A 474 -4.13 33.28 -15.79
C ASP A 474 -3.34 33.44 -14.48
N ASP A 475 -3.15 32.38 -13.69
CA ASP A 475 -2.43 32.49 -12.41
C ASP A 475 -0.91 32.57 -12.59
N ASP A 476 -0.28 33.58 -11.98
CA ASP A 476 1.17 33.79 -11.99
C ASP A 476 1.91 33.12 -10.83
N ASN A 477 1.22 32.53 -9.85
CA ASN A 477 1.86 31.76 -8.80
C ASN A 477 2.12 30.31 -9.29
N PRO A 478 3.37 29.88 -9.46
CA PRO A 478 3.69 28.57 -10.05
C PRO A 478 3.09 27.39 -9.27
N LEU A 479 3.04 27.47 -7.94
CA LEU A 479 2.48 26.39 -7.12
C LEU A 479 0.95 26.27 -7.30
N ARG A 480 0.25 27.42 -7.29
CA ARG A 480 -1.20 27.48 -7.49
C ARG A 480 -1.59 27.14 -8.92
N CYS A 481 -0.95 27.77 -9.91
CA CYS A 481 -1.16 27.51 -11.32
C CYS A 481 -0.91 26.04 -11.64
N GLY A 482 0.27 25.51 -11.32
CA GLY A 482 0.63 24.11 -11.62
C GLY A 482 -0.32 23.08 -11.00
N THR A 483 -0.76 23.30 -9.75
CA THR A 483 -1.77 22.44 -9.10
C THR A 483 -3.14 22.57 -9.78
N GLY A 484 -3.55 23.78 -10.13
CA GLY A 484 -4.78 24.03 -10.87
C GLY A 484 -4.77 23.39 -12.26
N LEU A 485 -3.63 23.42 -12.97
CA LEU A 485 -3.46 22.80 -14.28
C LEU A 485 -3.59 21.27 -14.20
N ILE A 486 -3.12 20.65 -13.11
CA ILE A 486 -3.35 19.22 -12.86
C ILE A 486 -4.84 18.93 -12.72
N ALA A 487 -5.58 19.71 -11.92
CA ALA A 487 -7.04 19.58 -11.83
C ALA A 487 -7.69 19.75 -13.21
N LEU A 488 -7.28 20.77 -13.97
CA LEU A 488 -7.78 21.08 -15.31
C LEU A 488 -7.57 19.90 -16.27
N CYS A 489 -6.37 19.32 -16.31
CA CYS A 489 -6.12 18.12 -17.13
C CYS A 489 -6.98 16.92 -16.74
N ARG A 490 -7.42 16.82 -15.49
CA ARG A 490 -8.17 15.66 -14.98
C ARG A 490 -9.67 15.72 -15.27
N VAL A 491 -10.22 16.91 -15.52
CA VAL A 491 -11.66 17.10 -15.82
C VAL A 491 -11.92 17.78 -17.17
N GLY A 492 -10.88 18.32 -17.81
CA GLY A 492 -10.98 18.98 -19.10
C GLY A 492 -11.13 18.01 -20.28
N VAL A 493 -11.32 18.59 -21.45
CA VAL A 493 -11.46 17.91 -22.75
C VAL A 493 -10.33 18.34 -23.70
N PRO A 494 -10.09 17.63 -24.82
CA PRO A 494 -8.95 17.90 -25.69
C PRO A 494 -8.80 19.34 -26.19
N GLU A 495 -9.89 20.09 -26.31
CA GLU A 495 -9.92 21.50 -26.71
C GLU A 495 -9.15 22.41 -25.72
N HIS A 496 -8.99 21.99 -24.47
CA HIS A 496 -8.24 22.74 -23.45
C HIS A 496 -6.73 22.51 -23.52
N GLN A 497 -6.24 21.52 -24.29
CA GLN A 497 -4.82 21.19 -24.36
C GLN A 497 -3.95 22.40 -24.69
N PRO A 498 -4.26 23.23 -25.71
CA PRO A 498 -3.38 24.34 -26.07
C PRO A 498 -3.30 25.38 -24.95
N HIS A 499 -4.42 25.67 -24.28
CA HIS A 499 -4.47 26.64 -23.19
C HIS A 499 -3.63 26.20 -21.99
N VAL A 500 -3.77 24.92 -21.58
CA VAL A 500 -2.93 24.33 -20.51
C VAL A 500 -1.46 24.40 -20.89
N PHE A 501 -1.13 24.00 -22.12
CA PHE A 501 0.24 24.02 -22.61
C PHE A 501 0.84 25.43 -22.54
N TYR A 502 0.14 26.45 -23.04
CA TYR A 502 0.65 27.82 -23.02
C TYR A 502 0.76 28.41 -21.61
N ALA A 503 -0.11 28.03 -20.67
CA ALA A 503 0.03 28.40 -19.27
C ALA A 503 1.32 27.82 -18.66
N LEU A 504 1.68 26.57 -18.97
CA LEU A 504 2.94 25.96 -18.51
C LEU A 504 4.18 26.70 -19.03
N GLN A 505 4.15 27.19 -20.27
CA GLN A 505 5.28 27.89 -20.90
C GLN A 505 5.61 29.25 -20.27
N ARG A 506 4.75 29.80 -19.40
CA ARG A 506 5.03 31.07 -18.72
C ARG A 506 6.09 30.96 -17.64
N PHE A 507 6.39 29.75 -17.16
CA PHE A 507 7.28 29.53 -16.03
C PHE A 507 8.64 29.01 -16.47
N ASP A 508 9.70 29.67 -16.01
CA ASP A 508 11.07 29.15 -16.12
C ASP A 508 11.29 28.05 -15.08
N LEU A 509 11.19 26.79 -15.51
CA LEU A 509 11.28 25.63 -14.62
C LEU A 509 12.61 25.55 -13.87
N THR A 510 13.70 26.09 -14.42
CA THR A 510 15.03 26.05 -13.79
C THR A 510 15.13 26.91 -12.55
N LYS A 511 14.27 27.93 -12.44
CA LYS A 511 14.19 28.84 -11.28
C LYS A 511 13.24 28.36 -10.19
N LEU A 512 12.43 27.33 -10.47
CA LEU A 512 11.46 26.82 -9.52
C LEU A 512 12.11 25.89 -8.48
N PRO A 513 11.67 25.91 -7.21
CA PRO A 513 12.04 24.89 -6.23
C PRO A 513 11.60 23.49 -6.68
N LEU A 514 12.32 22.45 -6.24
CA LEU A 514 12.08 21.04 -6.60
C LEU A 514 10.60 20.65 -6.62
N LYS A 515 9.86 21.00 -5.58
CA LYS A 515 8.42 20.65 -5.47
C LYS A 515 7.57 21.28 -6.58
N GLN A 516 7.86 22.53 -6.96
CA GLN A 516 7.14 23.22 -8.04
C GLN A 516 7.57 22.67 -9.41
N GLN A 517 8.84 22.30 -9.59
CA GLN A 517 9.29 21.59 -10.79
C GLN A 517 8.52 20.29 -10.98
N LEU A 518 8.40 19.46 -9.93
CA LEU A 518 7.65 18.19 -9.99
C LEU A 518 6.16 18.41 -10.31
N ILE A 519 5.55 19.47 -9.79
CA ILE A 519 4.16 19.84 -10.12
C ILE A 519 4.03 20.21 -11.60
N MET A 520 4.91 21.06 -12.11
CA MET A 520 4.87 21.46 -13.52
C MET A 520 5.14 20.28 -14.45
N LEU A 521 6.12 19.43 -14.14
CA LEU A 521 6.40 18.21 -14.91
C LEU A 521 5.17 17.28 -14.91
N ARG A 522 4.49 17.11 -13.77
CA ARG A 522 3.25 16.32 -13.73
C ARG A 522 2.14 16.94 -14.58
N ALA A 523 2.01 18.26 -14.57
CA ALA A 523 1.05 18.96 -15.40
C ALA A 523 1.34 18.78 -16.91
N TYR A 524 2.61 18.81 -17.34
CA TYR A 524 2.99 18.43 -18.71
C TYR A 524 2.59 16.99 -19.04
N GLN A 525 2.89 16.03 -18.15
CA GLN A 525 2.51 14.63 -18.37
C GLN A 525 1.00 14.49 -18.57
N LEU A 526 0.19 15.07 -17.67
CA LEU A 526 -1.27 14.97 -17.74
C LEU A 526 -1.86 15.76 -18.91
N CYS A 527 -1.26 16.89 -19.29
CA CYS A 527 -1.64 17.64 -20.49
C CYS A 527 -1.58 16.72 -21.72
N PHE A 528 -0.47 16.00 -21.89
CA PHE A 528 -0.26 15.14 -23.07
C PHE A 528 -1.03 13.81 -23.01
N ILE A 529 -1.20 13.23 -21.81
CA ILE A 529 -1.90 11.95 -21.64
C ILE A 529 -3.41 12.11 -21.71
N ARG A 530 -3.97 13.17 -21.10
CA ARG A 530 -5.43 13.33 -20.95
C ARG A 530 -6.05 14.30 -21.95
N LEU A 531 -5.36 15.38 -22.31
CA LEU A 531 -5.90 16.40 -23.22
C LEU A 531 -5.39 16.23 -24.67
N GLY A 532 -4.39 15.38 -24.89
CA GLY A 532 -3.94 14.99 -26.23
C GLY A 532 -2.49 15.36 -26.52
N LYS A 533 -1.95 14.72 -27.57
CA LYS A 533 -0.54 14.82 -27.95
C LYS A 533 -0.17 16.27 -28.33
N PRO A 534 1.08 16.71 -28.04
CA PRO A 534 1.55 18.01 -28.50
C PRO A 534 1.70 18.05 -30.03
N SER A 535 1.51 19.23 -30.61
CA SER A 535 1.97 19.53 -31.97
C SER A 535 3.51 19.62 -32.04
N ASP A 536 4.10 19.60 -33.24
CA ASP A 536 5.55 19.71 -33.42
C ASP A 536 6.12 20.97 -32.76
N LYS A 537 5.45 22.12 -32.93
CA LYS A 537 5.82 23.38 -32.28
C LYS A 537 5.75 23.31 -30.75
N GLN A 538 4.71 22.66 -30.21
CA GLN A 538 4.60 22.45 -28.76
C GLN A 538 5.69 21.49 -28.25
N THR A 539 6.06 20.48 -29.04
CA THR A 539 7.15 19.56 -28.73
C THR A 539 8.48 20.30 -28.61
N GLU A 540 8.82 21.16 -29.57
CA GLU A 540 10.02 22.00 -29.52
C GLU A 540 10.08 22.86 -28.26
N PHE A 541 8.99 23.56 -27.93
CA PHE A 541 8.92 24.39 -26.72
C PHE A 541 8.99 23.57 -25.43
N ALA A 542 8.33 22.42 -25.37
CA ALA A 542 8.38 21.53 -24.21
C ALA A 542 9.81 21.02 -23.97
N ILE A 543 10.51 20.58 -25.02
CA ILE A 543 11.90 20.15 -24.94
C ILE A 543 12.78 21.29 -24.43
N ALA A 544 12.63 22.50 -24.97
CA ALA A 544 13.43 23.65 -24.54
C ALA A 544 13.20 24.01 -23.06
N ALA A 545 11.97 23.86 -22.56
CA ALA A 545 11.62 24.12 -21.16
C ALA A 545 12.11 23.02 -20.21
N ILE A 546 12.06 21.75 -20.62
CA ILE A 546 12.29 20.58 -19.74
C ILE A 546 13.74 20.10 -19.78
N SER A 547 14.40 20.13 -20.93
CA SER A 547 15.77 19.60 -21.10
C SER A 547 16.81 20.21 -20.15
N PRO A 548 16.76 21.50 -19.77
CA PRO A 548 17.73 22.05 -18.81
C PRO A 548 17.66 21.44 -17.40
N LEU A 549 16.59 20.71 -17.08
CA LEU A 549 16.45 20.00 -15.81
C LEU A 549 17.11 18.61 -15.82
N PHE A 550 17.52 18.09 -16.98
CA PHE A 550 17.98 16.72 -17.15
C PHE A 550 19.39 16.65 -17.77
N PRO A 551 20.36 15.90 -17.20
CA PRO A 551 20.25 15.15 -15.95
C PRO A 551 20.29 16.06 -14.71
N SER A 552 19.68 15.59 -13.62
CA SER A 552 19.57 16.25 -12.33
C SER A 552 20.27 15.45 -11.23
N LYS A 553 20.62 16.13 -10.14
CA LYS A 553 20.98 15.47 -8.87
C LYS A 553 19.77 14.83 -8.17
N HIS A 554 18.55 15.20 -8.55
CA HIS A 554 17.32 14.68 -7.96
C HIS A 554 16.75 13.56 -8.83
N GLU A 555 16.69 12.33 -8.30
CA GLU A 555 16.17 11.17 -9.02
C GLU A 555 14.71 11.34 -9.48
N SER A 556 13.91 12.09 -8.72
CA SER A 556 12.52 12.40 -9.07
C SER A 556 12.41 13.29 -10.31
N ILE A 557 13.34 14.22 -10.50
CA ILE A 557 13.45 15.02 -11.73
C ILE A 557 13.95 14.14 -12.87
N ASN A 558 14.98 13.32 -12.65
CA ASN A 558 15.47 12.38 -13.67
C ASN A 558 14.37 11.46 -14.19
N HIS A 559 13.51 10.97 -13.30
CA HIS A 559 12.34 10.19 -13.68
C HIS A 559 11.34 11.01 -14.52
N MET A 560 10.81 12.10 -13.98
CA MET A 560 9.68 12.79 -14.63
C MET A 560 10.09 13.56 -15.88
N ALA A 561 11.22 14.28 -15.83
CA ALA A 561 11.75 15.00 -16.99
C ALA A 561 12.26 14.01 -18.04
N GLY A 562 12.95 12.94 -17.64
CA GLY A 562 13.43 11.92 -18.57
C GLY A 562 12.30 11.26 -19.35
N GLU A 563 11.22 10.83 -18.68
CA GLU A 563 10.06 10.23 -19.37
C GLU A 563 9.43 11.22 -20.35
N LEU A 564 9.31 12.51 -19.98
CA LEU A 564 8.81 13.55 -20.88
C LEU A 564 9.73 13.73 -22.09
N LEU A 565 11.04 13.81 -21.91
CA LEU A 565 11.98 14.01 -23.02
C LEU A 565 12.06 12.81 -23.95
N VAL A 566 11.90 11.59 -23.44
CA VAL A 566 11.75 10.38 -24.25
C VAL A 566 10.43 10.39 -25.02
N TYR A 567 9.31 10.73 -24.37
CA TYR A 567 8.01 10.86 -25.02
C TYR A 567 8.03 11.92 -26.14
N LEU A 568 8.71 13.04 -25.91
CA LEU A 568 8.88 14.16 -26.85
C LEU A 568 9.96 13.89 -27.90
N LYS A 569 10.67 12.75 -27.83
CA LYS A 569 11.76 12.38 -28.75
C LYS A 569 12.88 13.41 -28.82
N MET A 570 13.35 13.90 -27.67
CA MET A 570 14.46 14.85 -27.62
C MET A 570 15.75 14.26 -28.26
N PRO A 571 16.37 14.95 -29.23
CA PRO A 571 17.70 14.58 -29.73
C PRO A 571 18.74 14.56 -28.60
N GLY A 572 19.57 13.52 -28.53
CA GLY A 572 20.62 13.40 -27.51
C GLY A 572 20.15 12.85 -26.15
N ILE A 573 18.90 12.36 -26.05
CA ILE A 573 18.36 11.82 -24.80
C ILE A 573 19.10 10.56 -24.32
N VAL A 574 19.60 9.73 -25.24
CA VAL A 574 20.38 8.54 -24.91
C VAL A 574 21.69 8.94 -24.25
N GLU A 575 22.46 9.82 -24.88
CA GLU A 575 23.75 10.31 -24.40
C GLU A 575 23.62 11.03 -23.06
N SER A 576 22.54 11.77 -22.86
CA SER A 576 22.25 12.45 -21.59
C SER A 576 21.88 11.48 -20.45
N SER A 577 21.36 10.30 -20.79
CA SER A 577 20.87 9.30 -19.84
C SER A 577 21.92 8.26 -19.45
N ILE A 578 22.82 7.87 -20.36
CA ILE A 578 23.87 6.87 -20.12
C ILE A 578 24.72 7.18 -18.87
N PRO A 579 25.12 8.45 -18.59
CA PRO A 579 25.85 8.78 -17.37
C PRO A 579 25.09 8.44 -16.08
N LEU A 580 23.76 8.26 -16.11
CA LEU A 580 22.98 7.86 -14.93
C LEU A 580 23.01 6.33 -14.68
N LEU A 581 23.57 5.53 -15.59
CA LEU A 581 23.69 4.07 -15.49
C LEU A 581 25.07 3.62 -14.96
N ASN A 582 25.53 4.27 -13.88
CA ASN A 582 26.83 4.03 -13.26
C ASN A 582 26.69 3.61 -11.77
N GLU A 583 27.79 3.19 -11.16
CA GLU A 583 27.82 2.68 -9.78
C GLU A 583 27.56 3.73 -8.68
N VAL A 584 27.69 5.02 -8.99
CA VAL A 584 27.37 6.13 -8.08
C VAL A 584 25.85 6.37 -8.03
N SER A 585 25.12 6.03 -9.09
CA SER A 585 23.64 6.07 -9.10
C SER A 585 23.05 4.94 -8.26
N THR A 586 21.93 5.20 -7.58
CA THR A 586 21.20 4.14 -6.89
C THR A 586 20.68 3.09 -7.87
N GLN A 587 20.50 1.86 -7.40
CA GLN A 587 19.85 0.79 -8.17
C GLN A 587 18.48 1.23 -8.69
N TYR A 588 17.72 2.01 -7.92
CA TYR A 588 16.41 2.52 -8.30
C TYR A 588 16.50 3.46 -9.49
N GLN A 589 17.42 4.43 -9.46
CA GLN A 589 17.66 5.32 -10.59
C GLN A 589 18.10 4.54 -11.82
N GLN A 590 19.07 3.63 -11.67
CA GLN A 590 19.58 2.84 -12.79
C GLN A 590 18.46 2.04 -13.48
N LEU A 591 17.60 1.35 -12.71
CA LEU A 591 16.48 0.60 -13.26
C LEU A 591 15.43 1.50 -13.93
N ARG A 592 15.14 2.68 -13.38
CA ARG A 592 14.22 3.65 -14.01
C ARG A 592 14.77 4.12 -15.36
N ILE A 593 16.03 4.55 -15.39
CA ILE A 593 16.65 5.08 -16.61
C ILE A 593 16.79 3.99 -17.66
N ALA A 594 17.21 2.78 -17.27
CA ALA A 594 17.35 1.68 -18.21
C ALA A 594 16.00 1.31 -18.84
N ARG A 595 14.93 1.19 -18.04
CA ARG A 595 13.58 0.93 -18.53
C ARG A 595 13.08 2.06 -19.43
N MET A 596 13.29 3.32 -19.04
CA MET A 596 12.90 4.50 -19.82
C MET A 596 13.55 4.48 -21.21
N LEU A 597 14.83 4.13 -21.31
CA LEU A 597 15.57 4.05 -22.57
C LEU A 597 15.05 2.96 -23.52
N MET A 598 14.34 1.93 -23.03
CA MET A 598 13.73 0.91 -23.90
C MET A 598 12.60 1.47 -24.78
N HIS A 599 12.10 2.67 -24.47
CA HIS A 599 11.16 3.39 -25.33
C HIS A 599 11.84 4.17 -26.47
N VAL A 600 13.18 4.15 -26.58
CA VAL A 600 13.96 4.92 -27.57
C VAL A 600 14.53 3.98 -28.62
N GLN A 601 14.07 4.12 -29.86
CA GLN A 601 14.49 3.28 -31.00
C GLN A 601 15.66 3.87 -31.80
N GLU A 602 15.83 5.19 -31.78
CA GLU A 602 16.83 5.93 -32.57
C GLU A 602 17.74 6.77 -31.67
N GLY A 603 18.91 7.18 -32.17
CA GLY A 603 19.88 7.99 -31.40
C GLY A 603 20.88 7.19 -30.58
N TRP A 604 20.98 5.87 -30.79
CA TRP A 604 22.01 5.04 -30.18
C TRP A 604 23.31 5.06 -30.99
N THR A 605 24.40 5.51 -30.36
CA THR A 605 25.78 5.42 -30.86
C THR A 605 26.45 4.12 -30.41
N ASP A 606 27.52 3.70 -31.07
CA ASP A 606 28.31 2.53 -30.66
C ASP A 606 28.79 2.66 -29.20
N ASN A 607 29.18 3.87 -28.79
CA ASN A 607 29.59 4.14 -27.42
C ASN A 607 28.44 3.96 -26.41
N SER A 608 27.24 4.46 -26.73
CA SER A 608 26.10 4.31 -25.83
C SER A 608 25.57 2.87 -25.79
N LYS A 609 25.63 2.14 -26.91
CA LYS A 609 25.32 0.70 -26.95
C LYS A 609 26.29 -0.10 -26.09
N ALA A 610 27.60 0.12 -26.26
CA ALA A 610 28.63 -0.53 -25.46
C ALA A 610 28.48 -0.21 -23.95
N ALA A 611 28.18 1.04 -23.60
CA ALA A 611 27.95 1.44 -22.21
C ALA A 611 26.73 0.74 -21.60
N PHE A 612 25.63 0.61 -22.35
CA PHE A 612 24.42 -0.07 -21.88
C PHE A 612 24.65 -1.59 -21.72
N LEU A 613 25.36 -2.24 -22.64
CA LEU A 613 25.76 -3.65 -22.49
C LEU A 613 26.63 -3.87 -21.25
N ASN A 614 27.58 -2.98 -20.98
CA ASN A 614 28.38 -3.05 -19.76
C ASN A 614 27.52 -2.86 -18.50
N TRP A 615 26.52 -1.96 -18.55
CA TRP A 615 25.55 -1.84 -17.47
C TRP A 615 24.72 -3.12 -17.29
N LEU A 616 24.24 -3.75 -18.37
CA LEU A 616 23.53 -5.03 -18.32
C LEU A 616 24.39 -6.13 -17.69
N LEU A 617 25.69 -6.18 -18.01
CA LEU A 617 26.62 -7.14 -17.40
C LEU A 617 26.72 -6.91 -15.88
N ARG A 618 26.87 -5.67 -15.43
CA ARG A 618 26.97 -5.33 -13.99
C ARG A 618 25.65 -5.49 -13.25
N SER A 619 24.52 -5.18 -13.88
CA SER A 619 23.19 -5.23 -13.27
C SER A 619 22.78 -6.65 -12.86
N ARG A 620 23.45 -7.68 -13.41
CA ARG A 620 23.35 -9.07 -12.95
C ARG A 620 23.70 -9.24 -11.46
N ALA A 621 24.48 -8.35 -10.86
CA ALA A 621 24.79 -8.37 -9.43
C ALA A 621 23.73 -7.67 -8.54
N MET A 622 22.70 -7.03 -9.12
CA MET A 622 21.65 -6.35 -8.35
C MET A 622 20.85 -7.33 -7.50
N ILE A 623 20.45 -6.87 -6.31
CA ILE A 623 19.71 -7.65 -5.31
C ILE A 623 18.30 -7.07 -5.16
N GLY A 624 17.30 -7.94 -5.09
CA GLY A 624 15.90 -7.55 -4.99
C GLY A 624 14.97 -8.74 -4.81
N GLY A 625 13.67 -8.47 -4.82
CA GLY A 625 12.61 -9.46 -4.74
C GLY A 625 12.50 -10.27 -6.04
N HIS A 626 11.54 -11.20 -6.04
CA HIS A 626 11.31 -12.16 -7.12
C HIS A 626 11.28 -11.52 -8.52
N GLN A 627 10.65 -10.35 -8.67
CA GLN A 627 10.44 -9.71 -9.97
C GLN A 627 11.69 -9.02 -10.55
N LEU A 628 12.75 -8.79 -9.77
CA LEU A 628 13.93 -8.06 -10.27
C LEU A 628 14.59 -8.78 -11.46
N ARG A 629 14.72 -10.10 -11.38
CA ARG A 629 15.37 -10.91 -12.43
C ARG A 629 14.57 -10.94 -13.73
N GLU A 630 13.26 -11.06 -13.61
CA GLU A 630 12.34 -11.00 -14.74
C GLU A 630 12.44 -9.62 -15.43
N ARG A 631 12.47 -8.54 -14.64
CA ARG A 631 12.54 -7.17 -15.17
C ARG A 631 13.87 -6.85 -15.87
N LEU A 632 15.00 -7.33 -15.31
CA LEU A 632 16.29 -7.24 -15.99
C LEU A 632 16.33 -8.06 -17.29
N THR A 633 15.67 -9.22 -17.31
CA THR A 633 15.54 -10.05 -18.51
C THR A 633 14.75 -9.32 -19.60
N ASN A 634 13.65 -8.67 -19.23
CA ASN A 634 12.83 -7.89 -20.15
C ASN A 634 13.62 -6.70 -20.72
N ILE A 635 14.33 -5.93 -19.88
CA ILE A 635 15.18 -4.81 -20.34
C ILE A 635 16.27 -5.30 -21.30
N ARG A 636 16.90 -6.45 -21.01
CA ARG A 636 17.89 -7.04 -21.91
C ARG A 636 17.27 -7.40 -23.26
N ALA A 637 16.11 -8.07 -23.26
CA ALA A 637 15.43 -8.46 -24.48
C ALA A 637 15.06 -7.24 -25.33
N ASP A 638 14.44 -6.22 -24.71
CA ASP A 638 14.08 -4.97 -25.38
C ASP A 638 15.31 -4.26 -25.97
N PHE A 639 16.45 -4.28 -25.26
CA PHE A 639 17.68 -3.70 -25.76
C PHE A 639 18.29 -4.48 -26.93
N TYR A 640 18.18 -5.82 -26.95
CA TYR A 640 18.69 -6.62 -28.06
C TYR A 640 17.91 -6.41 -29.36
N GLU A 641 16.66 -5.97 -29.29
CA GLU A 641 15.89 -5.55 -30.47
C GLU A 641 16.36 -4.21 -31.06
N ILE A 642 17.05 -3.38 -30.27
CA ILE A 642 17.66 -2.13 -30.74
C ILE A 642 18.98 -2.40 -31.49
N LEU A 643 19.66 -3.52 -31.19
CA LEU A 643 20.95 -3.87 -31.80
C LEU A 643 20.76 -4.47 -33.20
N THR A 644 21.52 -3.94 -34.16
CA THR A 644 21.68 -4.54 -35.50
C THR A 644 22.52 -5.83 -35.43
N ASP A 645 22.53 -6.61 -36.50
CA ASP A 645 23.38 -7.81 -36.59
C ASP A 645 24.88 -7.46 -36.51
N ASP A 646 25.28 -6.30 -37.04
CA ASP A 646 26.65 -5.79 -36.95
C ASP A 646 27.00 -5.41 -35.51
N ASP A 647 26.08 -4.75 -34.77
CA ASP A 647 26.27 -4.45 -33.35
C ASP A 647 26.43 -5.73 -32.51
N LYS A 648 25.57 -6.72 -32.77
CA LYS A 648 25.62 -8.03 -32.09
C LYS A 648 26.94 -8.74 -32.36
N SER A 649 27.43 -8.66 -33.59
CA SER A 649 28.72 -9.22 -33.98
C SER A 649 29.88 -8.48 -33.31
N ALA A 650 29.85 -7.15 -33.28
CA ALA A 650 30.89 -6.31 -32.67
C ALA A 650 30.98 -6.49 -31.14
N HIS A 651 29.87 -6.85 -30.49
CA HIS A 651 29.80 -7.03 -29.04
C HIS A 651 29.59 -8.50 -28.60
N ALA A 652 29.86 -9.47 -29.48
CA ALA A 652 29.56 -10.89 -29.24
C ALA A 652 30.11 -11.42 -27.90
N GLU A 653 31.37 -11.12 -27.57
CA GLU A 653 31.98 -11.57 -26.30
C GLU A 653 31.28 -11.00 -25.05
N LEU A 654 30.79 -9.75 -25.14
CA LEU A 654 30.10 -9.10 -24.02
C LEU A 654 28.68 -9.64 -23.88
N ILE A 655 27.98 -9.83 -25.00
CA ILE A 655 26.65 -10.46 -25.06
C ILE A 655 26.71 -11.87 -24.51
N GLU A 656 27.71 -12.67 -24.92
CA GLU A 656 27.91 -14.02 -24.39
C GLU A 656 28.03 -14.00 -22.87
N LYS A 657 28.85 -13.10 -22.29
CA LYS A 657 29.00 -12.95 -20.84
C LYS A 657 27.70 -12.56 -20.14
N ILE A 658 26.89 -11.69 -20.74
CA ILE A 658 25.58 -11.27 -20.21
C ILE A 658 24.61 -12.46 -20.19
N ASP A 659 24.64 -13.27 -21.26
CA ASP A 659 23.71 -14.37 -21.48
C ASP A 659 24.06 -15.65 -20.70
N GLN A 660 25.29 -15.76 -20.22
CA GLN A 660 25.67 -16.83 -19.31
C GLN A 660 24.71 -16.86 -18.08
N PRO A 661 24.31 -18.06 -17.62
CA PRO A 661 23.65 -18.20 -16.33
C PRO A 661 24.49 -17.54 -15.24
N ILE A 662 23.83 -16.90 -14.28
CA ILE A 662 24.53 -16.49 -13.06
C ILE A 662 24.78 -17.79 -12.28
N GLU A 663 26.04 -18.21 -12.15
CA GLU A 663 26.40 -19.33 -11.27
C GLU A 663 25.85 -19.00 -9.87
N SER A 664 25.02 -19.88 -9.33
CA SER A 664 24.34 -19.68 -8.02
C SER A 664 25.31 -19.64 -6.84
N GLY A 665 26.61 -19.80 -7.07
CA GLY A 665 27.66 -19.75 -6.06
C GLY A 665 28.36 -18.39 -5.98
N ASP A 666 27.68 -17.37 -5.46
CA ASP A 666 28.35 -16.30 -4.69
C ASP A 666 27.42 -15.31 -3.97
N LEU A 667 26.15 -15.67 -3.74
CA LEU A 667 25.32 -14.96 -2.75
C LEU A 667 25.70 -15.31 -1.30
N THR A 668 26.67 -16.22 -1.12
CA THR A 668 27.30 -16.57 0.16
C THR A 668 28.80 -16.26 0.15
N THR A 669 29.22 -15.08 -0.30
CA THR A 669 30.44 -14.55 0.31
C THR A 669 30.08 -14.28 1.77
N ASN A 670 30.60 -15.12 2.67
CA ASN A 670 30.69 -14.76 4.09
C ASN A 670 31.28 -13.35 4.11
N ARG A 671 30.43 -12.34 4.31
CA ARG A 671 30.91 -10.96 4.39
C ARG A 671 31.92 -10.97 5.53
N PRO A 672 33.17 -10.53 5.32
CA PRO A 672 34.09 -10.42 6.42
C PRO A 672 33.41 -9.58 7.49
N PHE A 673 33.44 -10.05 8.73
CA PHE A 673 32.94 -9.28 9.86
C PHE A 673 33.66 -7.93 9.84
N VAL A 674 32.93 -6.86 9.49
CA VAL A 674 33.51 -5.52 9.35
C VAL A 674 33.69 -4.92 10.73
N GLN A 675 32.59 -4.78 11.48
CA GLN A 675 32.56 -4.24 12.83
C GLN A 675 31.18 -4.47 13.45
N GLN A 676 31.12 -4.68 14.76
CA GLN A 676 29.87 -4.56 15.52
C GLN A 676 29.72 -3.09 15.92
N TRP A 677 28.87 -2.36 15.21
CA TRP A 677 28.62 -0.94 15.44
C TRP A 677 28.04 -0.70 16.83
N LYS A 678 28.66 0.18 17.60
CA LYS A 678 28.13 0.70 18.86
C LYS A 678 27.55 2.08 18.63
N MET A 679 26.64 2.50 19.49
CA MET A 679 25.99 3.81 19.34
C MET A 679 26.98 4.99 19.35
N GLY A 680 28.12 4.83 19.99
CA GLY A 680 29.22 5.80 19.94
C GLY A 680 29.89 5.96 18.57
N ASP A 681 29.82 4.96 17.69
CA ASP A 681 30.43 4.99 16.36
C ASP A 681 29.59 5.83 15.39
N LEU A 682 28.26 5.86 15.56
CA LEU A 682 27.31 6.63 14.76
C LEU A 682 27.28 8.13 15.11
N ILE A 683 27.64 8.49 16.35
CA ILE A 683 27.61 9.88 16.83
C ILE A 683 28.64 10.77 16.12
N LYS A 684 29.76 10.20 15.66
CA LYS A 684 30.82 10.97 14.99
C LYS A 684 30.35 11.55 13.65
N ASP A 685 29.55 10.81 12.90
CA ASP A 685 29.04 11.24 11.58
C ASP A 685 27.79 12.12 11.65
N ILE A 686 27.09 12.13 12.79
CA ILE A 686 25.93 13.00 13.03
C ILE A 686 26.37 14.47 13.26
N SER A 687 27.62 14.70 13.67
CA SER A 687 28.14 16.04 13.95
C SER A 687 28.34 16.94 12.72
N VAL A 688 28.18 16.41 11.50
CA VAL A 688 28.30 17.17 10.24
C VAL A 688 26.98 17.80 9.79
N PHE A 689 25.84 17.43 10.38
CA PHE A 689 24.52 17.98 10.03
C PHE A 689 24.05 19.10 10.97
N SER A 690 24.92 19.59 11.85
CA SER A 690 24.67 20.73 12.74
C SER A 690 25.58 21.92 12.42
N SER A 691 25.45 22.48 11.22
CA SER A 691 25.87 23.85 10.90
C SER A 691 25.03 24.44 9.78
#